data_AF-A0A2U1QHJ9-F1
#
_entry.id   AF-A0A2U1QHJ9-F1
#
_cell.length_a   1.000
_cell.length_b   1.000
_cell.length_c   1.000
_cell.angle_alpha   90.00
_cell.angle_beta   90.00
_cell.angle_gamma   90.00
#
_symmetry.space_group_name_H-M   'P 1'
#
loop_
_entity.id
_entity.type
_entity.pdbx_description
1 polymer ?
#
loop_
_entity_poly.entity_id
_entity_poly.type
_entity_poly.pdbx_seq_one_letter_code
_entity_poly.pdbx_strand_id
1 'polypeptide(L)'
;MFLRINTYRFRRLYDSFWIISQALKNPVKWEAITVAGDCLKILMLLHTSSKAAESHTSLMSLLLEAIVMVLLAPENDSSQEVRELKTASVRLVSQLAHSQTSVGYFKDALLWMPSTRRQKLQIRDYISDWHLEVNEPIAENYYTMEKAPEDFDGMGERNVASWNAMVAGFTEVGLNVEAFMVFYEMHCSGFFPDEFTLGSVLRGCAGLKSLIAGWQVHADAVKSGVEINEKCTAEKLRRIMDCKRNIRNVSVIGHVDHGKSTLTDNLLAAANVQMTNTTERSITVKSSAFSLHYADCLINLIDSPGHTDFSSEVTAALRITDGAIVVVDCIEGVCVGTDAVLRQALIERIHPVLTLNKMDKCFLELKNDSEDGEDVGEDAYQTFNKAIDMANDIINANTDSDLGDVAFHPNKGNVAFSSGLQGWAFTLADFAKILAKNFGFEESLMMERLWGENYYDTKTKKWTDVKTNSSTCKRGFVRLCYDPIKKIIEACMNDEKKDLFVWLEKLDITMKDDEKKLMHEELVKCVMQKWFPAAKSVYKMMIDHLPSPETAQKYRVGNLYNGSLDDIYAKAIKECDPEGPLMFYVSKMIPASGKGSFFAFGRVFAGKVSTGLKVRIMGSDYHHLSETVEGTVICMGTEQETVQDVPCGNIVALVGLDQFITKSATLTNHDSVASPIHNMKFTVSPVMRVCIKCNSSDRAKLRKGLDLLYKSDLMAEYTTTESGEHFIAGSGELHLEMCVKDLRLYSRNIEIDVSDSEVFYRETDLEEQFLEPVYLVEFQAPKRALPAIYHILNERKGTQFEEMHREGTPLVNVKAIISVKESFGLSSAVKDKTYGQASSQCVDWGCYDPLDPDSWI
;
A
#
# COMPACT_ATOMS: atom_id res chain seq x y z
N MET A 1 34.28 -30.96 -7.39
CA MET A 1 34.95 -29.83 -8.08
C MET A 1 34.41 -29.61 -9.50
N PHE A 2 34.16 -30.66 -10.30
CA PHE A 2 33.46 -30.55 -11.60
C PHE A 2 31.98 -30.12 -11.51
N LEU A 3 31.34 -30.29 -10.35
CA LEU A 3 29.95 -29.90 -10.06
C LEU A 3 29.76 -28.43 -9.61
N ARG A 4 30.83 -27.62 -9.49
CA ARG A 4 30.74 -26.20 -9.05
C ARG A 4 31.04 -25.17 -10.15
N ILE A 5 31.18 -25.58 -11.42
CA ILE A 5 31.64 -24.69 -12.52
C ILE A 5 30.54 -24.39 -13.57
N ASN A 6 29.29 -24.84 -13.38
CA ASN A 6 28.32 -24.98 -14.50
C ASN A 6 27.14 -24.00 -14.62
N THR A 7 27.21 -22.78 -14.05
CA THR A 7 26.21 -21.73 -14.37
C THR A 7 26.77 -20.64 -15.28
N TYR A 8 28.03 -20.24 -15.08
CA TYR A 8 28.62 -19.12 -15.83
C TYR A 8 29.06 -19.49 -17.26
N ARG A 9 29.53 -20.73 -17.47
CA ARG A 9 29.86 -21.24 -18.82
C ARG A 9 28.63 -21.67 -19.62
N PHE A 10 27.59 -22.16 -18.95
CA PHE A 10 26.30 -22.51 -19.58
C PHE A 10 25.55 -21.28 -20.09
N ARG A 11 25.58 -20.17 -19.33
CA ARG A 11 24.99 -18.90 -19.78
C ARG A 11 25.71 -18.35 -21.01
N ARG A 12 27.05 -18.40 -21.05
CA ARG A 12 27.81 -18.05 -22.26
C ARG A 12 27.53 -18.95 -23.45
N LEU A 13 27.32 -20.25 -23.25
CA LEU A 13 26.93 -21.18 -24.32
C LEU A 13 25.51 -20.89 -24.82
N TYR A 14 24.57 -20.66 -23.91
CA TYR A 14 23.19 -20.28 -24.22
C TYR A 14 23.09 -18.92 -24.92
N ASP A 15 23.83 -17.92 -24.45
CA ASP A 15 23.92 -16.58 -25.06
C ASP A 15 24.59 -16.66 -26.43
N SER A 16 25.63 -17.51 -26.59
CA SER A 16 26.26 -17.76 -27.89
C SER A 16 25.30 -18.45 -28.86
N PHE A 17 24.52 -19.43 -28.40
CA PHE A 17 23.49 -20.11 -29.19
C PHE A 17 22.31 -19.18 -29.52
N TRP A 18 21.92 -18.28 -28.61
CA TRP A 18 20.90 -17.25 -28.86
C TRP A 18 21.38 -16.24 -29.89
N ILE A 19 22.63 -15.78 -29.79
CA ILE A 19 23.26 -14.90 -30.80
C ILE A 19 23.35 -15.61 -32.16
N ILE A 20 23.72 -16.89 -32.20
CA ILE A 20 23.76 -17.71 -33.43
C ILE A 20 22.34 -17.91 -34.00
N SER A 21 21.33 -18.16 -33.16
CA SER A 21 19.90 -18.27 -33.54
C SER A 21 19.35 -16.96 -34.12
N GLN A 22 19.72 -15.81 -33.55
CA GLN A 22 19.36 -14.51 -34.11
C GLN A 22 20.13 -14.21 -35.42
N ALA A 23 21.39 -14.64 -35.54
CA ALA A 23 22.17 -14.52 -36.79
C ALA A 23 21.62 -15.42 -37.92
N LEU A 24 21.03 -16.57 -37.57
CA LEU A 24 20.43 -17.56 -38.48
C LEU A 24 19.05 -17.16 -39.04
N LYS A 25 18.43 -16.09 -38.54
CA LYS A 25 17.20 -15.51 -39.12
C LYS A 25 17.45 -14.75 -40.44
N ASN A 26 18.72 -14.63 -40.86
CA ASN A 26 19.12 -14.03 -42.14
C ASN A 26 19.52 -15.15 -43.15
N PRO A 27 18.86 -15.30 -44.30
CA PRO A 27 18.87 -16.54 -45.08
C PRO A 27 20.10 -16.77 -46.00
N VAL A 28 21.30 -16.22 -45.72
CA VAL A 28 22.35 -16.13 -46.77
C VAL A 28 23.80 -16.47 -46.34
N LYS A 29 24.09 -17.23 -45.28
CA LYS A 29 25.51 -17.59 -44.98
C LYS A 29 25.76 -19.07 -44.70
N TRP A 30 26.54 -19.70 -45.60
CA TRP A 30 27.05 -21.08 -45.52
C TRP A 30 27.80 -21.33 -44.19
N GLU A 31 28.56 -20.36 -43.71
CA GLU A 31 29.34 -20.42 -42.45
C GLU A 31 28.50 -20.84 -41.22
N ALA A 32 27.19 -20.56 -41.21
CA ALA A 32 26.31 -20.93 -40.11
C ALA A 32 25.90 -22.42 -40.12
N ILE A 33 25.90 -23.06 -41.30
CA ILE A 33 25.58 -24.50 -41.48
C ILE A 33 26.78 -25.35 -41.05
N THR A 34 28.01 -24.92 -41.35
CA THR A 34 29.24 -25.59 -40.91
C THR A 34 29.39 -25.55 -39.39
N VAL A 35 29.10 -24.39 -38.77
CA VAL A 35 29.09 -24.24 -37.30
C VAL A 35 28.01 -25.12 -36.65
N ALA A 36 26.82 -25.22 -37.25
CA ALA A 36 25.78 -26.14 -36.78
C ALA A 36 26.20 -27.62 -36.89
N GLY A 37 26.87 -27.99 -37.99
CA GLY A 37 27.42 -29.33 -38.20
C GLY A 37 28.52 -29.71 -37.20
N ASP A 38 29.41 -28.78 -36.86
CA ASP A 38 30.47 -29.00 -35.87
C ASP A 38 29.91 -29.06 -34.44
N CYS A 39 28.91 -28.24 -34.12
CA CYS A 39 28.15 -28.35 -32.87
C CYS A 39 27.44 -29.70 -32.73
N LEU A 40 26.86 -30.23 -33.81
CA LEU A 40 26.21 -31.55 -33.83
C LEU A 40 27.24 -32.67 -33.56
N LYS A 41 28.43 -32.60 -34.17
CA LYS A 41 29.53 -33.55 -33.92
C LYS A 41 29.99 -33.52 -32.45
N ILE A 42 30.12 -32.34 -31.86
CA ILE A 42 30.49 -32.16 -30.45
C ILE A 42 29.41 -32.74 -29.52
N LEU A 43 28.13 -32.51 -29.83
CA LEU A 43 27.01 -33.03 -29.05
C LEU A 43 26.89 -34.57 -29.16
N MET A 44 27.16 -35.15 -30.33
CA MET A 44 27.22 -36.61 -30.52
C MET A 44 28.38 -37.26 -29.72
N LEU A 45 29.54 -36.59 -29.63
CA LEU A 45 30.66 -37.01 -28.79
C LEU A 45 30.35 -36.91 -27.28
N LEU A 46 29.56 -35.93 -26.87
CA LEU A 46 29.09 -35.78 -25.49
C LEU A 46 28.01 -36.80 -25.12
N HIS A 47 27.16 -37.22 -26.06
CA HIS A 47 26.13 -38.22 -25.84
C HIS A 47 26.70 -39.65 -25.70
N THR A 48 27.73 -39.98 -26.49
CA THR A 48 28.39 -41.30 -26.45
C THR A 48 29.23 -41.55 -25.19
N SER A 49 29.53 -40.51 -24.40
CA SER A 49 30.40 -40.60 -23.22
C SER A 49 29.67 -40.52 -21.87
N SER A 50 28.35 -40.36 -21.85
CA SER A 50 27.59 -40.11 -20.61
C SER A 50 26.32 -40.95 -20.49
N LYS A 51 26.26 -41.82 -19.47
CA LYS A 51 25.01 -42.43 -18.97
C LYS A 51 24.07 -41.42 -18.29
N ALA A 52 24.40 -40.13 -18.25
CA ALA A 52 23.64 -39.08 -17.57
C ALA A 52 22.82 -38.18 -18.54
N ALA A 53 22.62 -38.59 -19.80
CA ALA A 53 21.87 -37.80 -20.78
C ALA A 53 20.33 -37.81 -20.58
N GLU A 54 19.80 -38.66 -19.70
CA GLU A 54 18.36 -38.71 -19.40
C GLU A 54 17.87 -37.56 -18.48
N SER A 55 18.77 -36.85 -17.79
CA SER A 55 18.38 -35.83 -16.79
C SER A 55 18.45 -34.37 -17.26
N HIS A 56 18.75 -34.10 -18.53
CA HIS A 56 18.91 -32.73 -19.04
C HIS A 56 17.95 -32.42 -20.20
N THR A 57 16.71 -32.07 -19.86
CA THR A 57 15.63 -31.64 -20.78
C THR A 57 16.06 -30.51 -21.73
N SER A 58 16.87 -29.55 -21.26
CA SER A 58 17.35 -28.42 -22.07
C SER A 58 18.37 -28.82 -23.14
N LEU A 59 19.14 -29.88 -22.92
CA LEU A 59 20.19 -30.32 -23.84
C LEU A 59 19.59 -31.16 -24.98
N MET A 60 18.52 -31.91 -24.68
CA MET A 60 17.73 -32.61 -25.68
C MET A 60 16.92 -31.66 -26.58
N SER A 61 16.36 -30.56 -26.05
CA SER A 61 15.65 -29.59 -26.90
C SER A 61 16.60 -28.90 -27.90
N LEU A 62 17.80 -28.50 -27.45
CA LEU A 62 18.85 -27.92 -28.30
C LEU A 62 19.34 -28.92 -29.36
N LEU A 63 19.47 -30.20 -29.01
CA LEU A 63 19.83 -31.26 -29.95
C LEU A 63 18.76 -31.42 -31.05
N LEU A 64 17.49 -31.41 -30.66
CA LEU A 64 16.35 -31.56 -31.56
C LEU A 64 16.18 -30.35 -32.49
N GLU A 65 16.38 -29.12 -31.99
CA GLU A 65 16.37 -27.91 -32.82
C GLU A 65 17.50 -27.92 -33.87
N ALA A 66 18.71 -28.35 -33.49
CA ALA A 66 19.84 -28.46 -34.41
C ALA A 66 19.59 -29.53 -35.50
N ILE A 67 18.98 -30.66 -35.14
CA ILE A 67 18.59 -31.72 -36.09
C ILE A 67 17.54 -31.19 -37.09
N VAL A 68 16.53 -30.47 -36.61
CA VAL A 68 15.49 -29.89 -37.46
C VAL A 68 16.08 -28.86 -38.43
N MET A 69 17.03 -28.02 -37.98
CA MET A 69 17.73 -27.06 -38.84
C MET A 69 18.55 -27.73 -39.95
N VAL A 70 19.26 -28.84 -39.66
CA VAL A 70 20.01 -29.63 -40.67
C VAL A 70 19.07 -30.27 -41.70
N LEU A 71 17.91 -30.74 -41.26
CA LEU A 71 16.88 -31.29 -42.16
C LEU A 71 16.22 -30.21 -43.03
N LEU A 72 16.09 -28.98 -42.54
CA LEU A 72 15.50 -27.84 -43.25
C LEU A 72 16.42 -27.18 -44.30
N ALA A 73 17.71 -27.55 -44.35
CA ALA A 73 18.67 -27.01 -45.32
C ALA A 73 18.26 -27.33 -46.79
N PRO A 74 18.37 -26.39 -47.74
CA PRO A 74 17.90 -26.56 -49.13
C PRO A 74 18.62 -27.71 -49.88
N GLU A 75 17.90 -28.42 -50.75
CA GLU A 75 18.40 -29.60 -51.49
C GLU A 75 19.38 -29.29 -52.64
N ASN A 76 19.52 -28.02 -53.03
CA ASN A 76 20.33 -27.64 -54.19
C ASN A 76 21.85 -27.71 -53.95
N ASP A 77 22.31 -28.08 -52.76
CA ASP A 77 23.74 -28.14 -52.43
C ASP A 77 24.31 -29.55 -52.62
N SER A 78 25.33 -29.65 -53.48
CA SER A 78 25.95 -30.91 -53.94
C SER A 78 27.11 -31.39 -53.06
N SER A 79 27.23 -30.88 -51.83
CA SER A 79 28.27 -31.33 -50.90
C SER A 79 27.90 -32.66 -50.24
N GLN A 80 28.80 -33.64 -50.36
CA GLN A 80 28.64 -34.99 -49.79
C GLN A 80 28.41 -34.95 -48.27
N GLU A 81 29.00 -33.97 -47.59
CA GLU A 81 28.90 -33.75 -46.14
C GLU A 81 27.48 -33.43 -45.67
N VAL A 82 26.70 -32.65 -46.44
CA VAL A 82 25.30 -32.31 -46.08
C VAL A 82 24.38 -33.52 -46.21
N ARG A 83 24.63 -34.40 -47.20
CA ARG A 83 23.89 -35.66 -47.35
C ARG A 83 24.20 -36.64 -46.23
N GLU A 84 25.47 -36.72 -45.83
CA GLU A 84 25.90 -37.56 -44.70
C GLU A 84 25.32 -37.05 -43.38
N LEU A 85 25.32 -35.74 -43.13
CA LEU A 85 24.70 -35.11 -41.97
C LEU A 85 23.19 -35.34 -41.92
N LYS A 86 22.46 -35.10 -43.02
CA LYS A 86 21.01 -35.38 -43.10
C LYS A 86 20.70 -36.86 -42.81
N THR A 87 21.50 -37.77 -43.36
CA THR A 87 21.33 -39.22 -43.15
C THR A 87 21.61 -39.63 -41.69
N ALA A 88 22.63 -39.03 -41.07
CA ALA A 88 22.96 -39.24 -39.66
C ALA A 88 21.88 -38.67 -38.73
N SER A 89 21.34 -37.48 -39.05
CA SER A 89 20.23 -36.85 -38.34
C SER A 89 18.97 -37.71 -38.35
N VAL A 90 18.59 -38.29 -39.50
CA VAL A 90 17.43 -39.20 -39.61
C VAL A 90 17.63 -40.47 -38.79
N ARG A 91 18.84 -41.07 -38.80
CA ARG A 91 19.15 -42.24 -37.95
C ARG A 91 19.07 -41.92 -36.47
N LEU A 92 19.55 -40.74 -36.05
CA LEU A 92 19.52 -40.32 -34.65
C LEU A 92 18.09 -40.10 -34.16
N VAL A 93 17.23 -39.47 -34.98
CA VAL A 93 15.79 -39.32 -34.70
C VAL A 93 15.11 -40.68 -34.53
N SER A 94 15.42 -41.64 -35.42
CA SER A 94 14.90 -43.01 -35.30
C SER A 94 15.35 -43.72 -34.02
N GLN A 95 16.56 -43.44 -33.51
CA GLN A 95 17.04 -44.00 -32.25
C GLN A 95 16.43 -43.32 -31.02
N LEU A 96 16.14 -42.03 -31.10
CA LEU A 96 15.54 -41.25 -30.01
C LEU A 96 14.02 -41.46 -29.88
N ALA A 97 13.34 -41.93 -30.93
CA ALA A 97 11.88 -42.15 -30.96
C ALA A 97 11.36 -43.23 -29.98
N HIS A 98 12.25 -43.93 -29.27
CA HIS A 98 11.89 -44.97 -28.29
C HIS A 98 11.72 -44.47 -26.85
N SER A 99 11.90 -43.17 -26.55
CA SER A 99 11.64 -42.62 -25.20
C SER A 99 10.39 -41.71 -25.19
N GLN A 100 9.49 -41.89 -24.22
CA GLN A 100 8.23 -41.12 -24.16
C GLN A 100 8.44 -39.61 -24.01
N THR A 101 9.55 -39.18 -23.39
CA THR A 101 9.90 -37.77 -23.19
C THR A 101 10.45 -37.08 -24.44
N SER A 102 11.12 -37.80 -25.35
CA SER A 102 11.62 -37.23 -26.62
C SER A 102 10.50 -37.03 -27.65
N VAL A 103 9.45 -37.85 -27.59
CA VAL A 103 8.28 -37.78 -28.49
C VAL A 103 7.50 -36.47 -28.34
N GLY A 104 7.40 -35.93 -27.12
CA GLY A 104 6.75 -34.63 -26.87
C GLY A 104 7.50 -33.45 -27.51
N TYR A 105 8.82 -33.38 -27.32
CA TYR A 105 9.66 -32.33 -27.93
C TYR A 105 9.75 -32.47 -29.45
N PHE A 106 9.71 -33.70 -29.98
CA PHE A 106 9.70 -33.93 -31.42
C PHE A 106 8.35 -33.54 -32.05
N LYS A 107 7.23 -33.75 -31.34
CA LYS A 107 5.91 -33.20 -31.71
C LYS A 107 5.95 -31.68 -31.77
N ASP A 108 6.44 -31.03 -30.71
CA ASP A 108 6.57 -29.57 -30.65
C ASP A 108 7.45 -29.05 -31.81
N ALA A 109 8.57 -29.71 -32.12
CA ALA A 109 9.46 -29.32 -33.20
C ALA A 109 8.84 -29.51 -34.61
N LEU A 110 8.05 -30.57 -34.82
CA LEU A 110 7.30 -30.79 -36.07
C LEU A 110 6.16 -29.76 -36.26
N LEU A 111 5.59 -29.25 -35.15
CA LEU A 111 4.56 -28.20 -35.16
C LEU A 111 5.08 -26.87 -35.76
N TRP A 112 6.39 -26.60 -35.71
CA TRP A 112 7.02 -25.41 -36.31
C TRP A 112 7.20 -25.47 -37.84
N MET A 113 6.87 -26.58 -38.51
CA MET A 113 6.96 -26.69 -39.97
C MET A 113 5.75 -26.04 -40.67
N PRO A 114 5.95 -25.25 -41.75
CA PRO A 114 4.86 -24.79 -42.62
C PRO A 114 4.05 -25.96 -43.21
N SER A 115 2.72 -25.80 -43.29
CA SER A 115 1.77 -26.83 -43.74
C SER A 115 2.10 -27.43 -45.11
N THR A 116 2.60 -26.61 -46.04
CA THR A 116 3.06 -27.01 -47.38
C THR A 116 4.28 -27.94 -47.38
N ARG A 117 5.14 -27.89 -46.36
CA ARG A 117 6.32 -28.79 -46.24
C ARG A 117 5.99 -30.11 -45.56
N ARG A 118 5.03 -30.14 -44.63
CA ARG A 118 4.55 -31.40 -43.99
C ARG A 118 3.96 -32.38 -45.02
N GLN A 119 3.28 -31.87 -46.04
CA GLN A 119 2.69 -32.69 -47.11
C GLN A 119 3.73 -33.36 -48.03
N LYS A 120 4.91 -32.77 -48.23
CA LYS A 120 5.96 -33.32 -49.11
C LYS A 120 6.77 -34.46 -48.49
N LEU A 121 6.82 -34.55 -47.17
CA LEU A 121 7.67 -35.51 -46.44
C LEU A 121 7.01 -36.90 -46.20
N GLN A 122 5.81 -37.16 -46.74
CA GLN A 122 5.05 -38.41 -46.51
C GLN A 122 4.95 -38.82 -45.01
N ILE A 123 4.95 -37.85 -44.09
CA ILE A 123 4.89 -38.11 -42.63
C ILE A 123 3.51 -38.64 -42.19
N ARG A 124 2.50 -38.57 -43.07
CA ARG A 124 1.13 -39.02 -42.79
C ARG A 124 1.08 -40.50 -42.38
N ASP A 125 1.97 -41.34 -42.91
CA ASP A 125 2.03 -42.77 -42.62
C ASP A 125 2.65 -43.11 -41.25
N TYR A 126 3.32 -42.14 -40.61
CA TYR A 126 3.89 -42.30 -39.26
C TYR A 126 2.96 -41.82 -38.15
N ILE A 127 1.96 -41.00 -38.48
CA ILE A 127 1.01 -40.42 -37.51
C ILE A 127 -0.21 -41.34 -37.31
N SER A 128 -0.53 -42.21 -38.28
CA SER A 128 -1.72 -43.07 -38.25
C SER A 128 -1.73 -44.13 -37.14
N ASP A 129 -0.58 -44.46 -36.55
CA ASP A 129 -0.48 -45.49 -35.51
C ASP A 129 -0.68 -44.93 -34.08
N TRP A 130 -0.96 -43.63 -33.91
CA TRP A 130 -0.92 -42.95 -32.60
C TRP A 130 -2.30 -42.61 -32.01
N HIS A 131 -3.34 -43.35 -32.37
CA HIS A 131 -4.67 -43.21 -31.77
C HIS A 131 -4.74 -43.92 -30.41
N LEU A 132 -4.71 -43.14 -29.32
CA LEU A 132 -5.13 -43.58 -27.98
C LEU A 132 -6.36 -42.77 -27.54
N GLU A 133 -7.44 -43.52 -27.37
CA GLU A 133 -8.74 -43.31 -26.72
C GLU A 133 -9.03 -41.93 -26.09
N VAL A 134 -10.01 -41.22 -26.68
CA VAL A 134 -10.76 -40.15 -26.03
C VAL A 134 -12.22 -40.62 -25.92
N ASN A 135 -12.72 -40.70 -24.69
CA ASN A 135 -14.13 -40.97 -24.39
C ASN A 135 -15.02 -39.81 -24.85
N GLU A 136 -16.13 -40.14 -25.51
CA GLU A 136 -17.28 -39.27 -25.81
C GLU A 136 -18.02 -38.85 -24.51
N PRO A 137 -18.67 -37.66 -24.44
CA PRO A 137 -19.68 -37.19 -25.42
C PRO A 137 -19.57 -35.68 -25.77
N ILE A 138 -19.15 -35.33 -26.99
CA ILE A 138 -19.13 -33.93 -27.48
C ILE A 138 -19.69 -33.83 -28.92
N ALA A 139 -20.46 -34.81 -29.38
CA ALA A 139 -20.89 -34.90 -30.79
C ALA A 139 -21.87 -33.79 -31.25
N GLU A 140 -22.47 -32.98 -30.36
CA GLU A 140 -23.43 -31.93 -30.76
C GLU A 140 -22.80 -30.56 -31.06
N ASN A 141 -21.59 -30.26 -30.56
CA ASN A 141 -20.90 -28.98 -30.83
C ASN A 141 -19.92 -29.02 -32.01
N TYR A 142 -19.65 -30.21 -32.58
CA TYR A 142 -18.73 -30.33 -33.72
C TYR A 142 -19.30 -29.74 -35.02
N TYR A 143 -20.62 -29.72 -35.18
CA TYR A 143 -21.26 -29.30 -36.43
C TYR A 143 -21.19 -27.78 -36.69
N THR A 144 -20.96 -26.96 -35.65
CA THR A 144 -20.80 -25.51 -35.75
C THR A 144 -19.35 -25.05 -35.89
N MET A 145 -18.37 -25.87 -35.50
CA MET A 145 -16.93 -25.53 -35.53
C MET A 145 -16.21 -25.90 -36.83
N GLU A 146 -16.79 -26.72 -37.71
CA GLU A 146 -16.24 -26.90 -39.08
C GLU A 146 -16.46 -25.67 -39.95
N LYS A 147 -17.54 -24.90 -39.68
CA LYS A 147 -17.92 -23.72 -40.47
C LYS A 147 -17.25 -22.43 -40.00
N ALA A 148 -16.89 -22.34 -38.72
CA ALA A 148 -16.30 -21.12 -38.14
C ALA A 148 -14.92 -20.75 -38.75
N PRO A 149 -13.99 -21.69 -39.02
CA PRO A 149 -12.75 -21.39 -39.73
C PRO A 149 -12.99 -20.96 -41.18
N GLU A 150 -13.94 -21.59 -41.89
CA GLU A 150 -14.28 -21.22 -43.27
C GLU A 150 -14.91 -19.82 -43.35
N ASP A 151 -15.81 -19.49 -42.42
CA ASP A 151 -16.43 -18.17 -42.31
C ASP A 151 -15.40 -17.10 -41.90
N PHE A 152 -14.45 -17.44 -41.01
CA PHE A 152 -13.35 -16.57 -40.61
C PHE A 152 -12.32 -16.32 -41.73
N ASP A 153 -12.07 -17.33 -42.56
CA ASP A 153 -11.24 -17.21 -43.77
C ASP A 153 -11.94 -16.45 -44.91
N GLY A 154 -13.27 -16.50 -44.96
CA GLY A 154 -14.10 -15.74 -45.89
C GLY A 154 -14.36 -14.28 -45.51
N MET A 155 -13.95 -13.82 -44.32
CA MET A 155 -14.14 -12.44 -43.88
C MET A 155 -13.24 -11.47 -44.68
N GLY A 156 -13.86 -10.49 -45.34
CA GLY A 156 -13.15 -9.45 -46.10
C GLY A 156 -12.30 -8.50 -45.23
N GLU A 157 -12.68 -8.32 -43.95
CA GLU A 157 -11.89 -7.62 -42.94
C GLU A 157 -11.98 -8.36 -41.60
N ARG A 158 -10.82 -8.70 -41.01
CA ARG A 158 -10.71 -9.30 -39.67
C ARG A 158 -10.48 -8.20 -38.64
N ASN A 159 -11.05 -8.34 -37.45
CA ASN A 159 -10.84 -7.41 -36.33
C ASN A 159 -10.56 -8.17 -35.03
N VAL A 160 -10.17 -7.47 -33.97
CA VAL A 160 -9.81 -8.09 -32.68
C VAL A 160 -10.95 -8.95 -32.12
N ALA A 161 -12.20 -8.53 -32.29
CA ALA A 161 -13.37 -9.28 -31.83
C ALA A 161 -13.55 -10.63 -32.58
N SER A 162 -13.28 -10.67 -33.89
CA SER A 162 -13.35 -11.92 -34.65
C SER A 162 -12.23 -12.90 -34.27
N TRP A 163 -11.02 -12.40 -34.00
CA TRP A 163 -9.92 -13.22 -33.46
C TRP A 163 -10.24 -13.75 -32.05
N ASN A 164 -10.80 -12.91 -31.19
CA ASN A 164 -11.21 -13.29 -29.83
C ASN A 164 -12.25 -14.40 -29.82
N ALA A 165 -13.25 -14.31 -30.71
CA ALA A 165 -14.28 -15.32 -30.86
C ALA A 165 -13.69 -16.69 -31.27
N MET A 166 -12.71 -16.69 -32.18
CA MET A 166 -12.04 -17.93 -32.60
C MET A 166 -11.21 -18.54 -31.46
N VAL A 167 -10.40 -17.72 -30.78
CA VAL A 167 -9.57 -18.17 -29.64
C VAL A 167 -10.43 -18.72 -28.50
N ALA A 168 -11.51 -18.01 -28.14
CA ALA A 168 -12.42 -18.44 -27.08
C ALA A 168 -13.17 -19.72 -27.48
N GLY A 169 -13.70 -19.80 -28.70
CA GLY A 169 -14.42 -20.97 -29.21
C GLY A 169 -13.55 -22.24 -29.19
N PHE A 170 -12.29 -22.15 -29.66
CA PHE A 170 -11.37 -23.30 -29.60
C PHE A 170 -11.02 -23.71 -28.17
N THR A 171 -10.88 -22.74 -27.25
CA THR A 171 -10.59 -23.02 -25.84
C THR A 171 -11.76 -23.70 -25.14
N GLU A 172 -13.01 -23.27 -25.39
CA GLU A 172 -14.22 -23.85 -24.77
C GLU A 172 -14.49 -25.29 -25.21
N VAL A 173 -14.14 -25.63 -26.46
CA VAL A 173 -14.26 -27.00 -27.01
C VAL A 173 -13.08 -27.88 -26.58
N GLY A 174 -12.05 -27.32 -25.93
CA GLY A 174 -10.86 -28.04 -25.47
C GLY A 174 -9.79 -28.25 -26.56
N LEU A 175 -9.95 -27.63 -27.73
CA LEU A 175 -8.98 -27.59 -28.84
C LEU A 175 -7.90 -26.54 -28.54
N ASN A 176 -7.14 -26.78 -27.48
CA ASN A 176 -6.25 -25.77 -26.91
C ASN A 176 -5.03 -25.47 -27.80
N VAL A 177 -4.62 -26.40 -28.67
CA VAL A 177 -3.50 -26.21 -29.60
C VAL A 177 -3.90 -25.22 -30.70
N GLU A 178 -5.10 -25.42 -31.26
CA GLU A 178 -5.72 -24.58 -32.28
C GLU A 178 -5.95 -23.17 -31.73
N ALA A 179 -6.45 -23.05 -30.49
CA ALA A 179 -6.59 -21.75 -29.81
C ALA A 179 -5.25 -20.98 -29.74
N PHE A 180 -4.16 -21.68 -29.43
CA PHE A 180 -2.82 -21.08 -29.36
C PHE A 180 -2.27 -20.71 -30.76
N MET A 181 -2.56 -21.51 -31.79
CA MET A 181 -2.18 -21.18 -33.17
C MET A 181 -2.91 -19.95 -33.70
N VAL A 182 -4.21 -19.83 -33.43
CA VAL A 182 -5.00 -18.64 -33.82
C VAL A 182 -4.48 -17.39 -33.12
N PHE A 183 -4.12 -17.49 -31.84
CA PHE A 183 -3.46 -16.41 -31.11
C PHE A 183 -2.11 -16.01 -31.75
N TYR A 184 -1.30 -16.98 -32.18
CA TYR A 184 -0.05 -16.70 -32.88
C TYR A 184 -0.28 -16.06 -34.26
N GLU A 185 -1.31 -16.49 -35.00
CA GLU A 185 -1.67 -15.93 -36.30
C GLU A 185 -2.21 -14.50 -36.17
N MET A 186 -2.95 -14.20 -35.10
CA MET A 186 -3.37 -12.85 -34.75
C MET A 186 -2.16 -11.90 -34.65
N HIS A 187 -1.10 -12.31 -33.95
CA HIS A 187 0.16 -11.56 -33.88
C HIS A 187 0.87 -11.43 -35.22
N CYS A 188 0.98 -12.51 -35.99
CA CYS A 188 1.60 -12.48 -37.31
C CYS A 188 0.85 -11.56 -38.28
N SER A 189 -0.46 -11.41 -38.06
CA SER A 189 -1.35 -10.52 -38.82
C SER A 189 -1.34 -9.08 -38.32
N GLY A 190 -0.50 -8.74 -37.33
CA GLY A 190 -0.34 -7.39 -36.81
C GLY A 190 -1.44 -6.90 -35.85
N PHE A 191 -2.30 -7.79 -35.37
CA PHE A 191 -3.30 -7.47 -34.35
C PHE A 191 -2.73 -7.69 -32.94
N PHE A 192 -3.04 -6.78 -32.03
CA PHE A 192 -2.62 -6.87 -30.63
C PHE A 192 -3.71 -7.52 -29.78
N PRO A 193 -3.38 -8.51 -28.94
CA PRO A 193 -4.35 -9.15 -28.06
C PRO A 193 -4.82 -8.20 -26.96
N ASP A 194 -6.10 -8.31 -26.61
CA ASP A 194 -6.70 -7.60 -25.48
C ASP A 194 -6.80 -8.50 -24.24
N GLU A 195 -7.28 -7.95 -23.13
CA GLU A 195 -7.45 -8.69 -21.86
C GLU A 195 -8.29 -9.96 -22.03
N PHE A 196 -9.30 -9.93 -22.91
CA PHE A 196 -10.17 -11.07 -23.17
C PHE A 196 -9.47 -12.15 -24.00
N THR A 197 -8.68 -11.76 -25.00
CA THR A 197 -7.81 -12.68 -25.75
C THR A 197 -6.87 -13.40 -24.79
N LEU A 198 -6.12 -12.63 -23.97
CA LEU A 198 -5.10 -13.15 -23.08
C LEU A 198 -5.70 -14.10 -22.02
N GLY A 199 -6.84 -13.75 -21.45
CA GLY A 199 -7.55 -14.61 -20.50
C GLY A 199 -8.01 -15.94 -21.13
N SER A 200 -8.45 -15.92 -22.38
CA SER A 200 -8.88 -17.11 -23.11
C SER A 200 -7.69 -18.00 -23.49
N VAL A 201 -6.59 -17.43 -23.99
CA VAL A 201 -5.38 -18.19 -24.33
C VAL A 201 -4.70 -18.77 -23.10
N LEU A 202 -4.69 -18.06 -21.96
CA LEU A 202 -4.14 -18.58 -20.70
C LEU A 202 -4.94 -19.79 -20.20
N ARG A 203 -6.27 -19.78 -20.33
CA ARG A 203 -7.10 -20.98 -20.08
C ARG A 203 -6.73 -22.12 -21.01
N GLY A 204 -6.53 -21.83 -22.30
CA GLY A 204 -6.03 -22.81 -23.27
C GLY A 204 -4.65 -23.38 -22.88
N CYS A 205 -3.72 -22.53 -22.43
CA CYS A 205 -2.39 -22.95 -21.96
C CYS A 205 -2.46 -23.86 -20.73
N ALA A 206 -3.39 -23.59 -19.80
CA ALA A 206 -3.65 -24.46 -18.67
C ALA A 206 -4.19 -25.83 -19.12
N GLY A 207 -5.08 -25.85 -20.12
CA GLY A 207 -5.56 -27.08 -20.78
C GLY A 207 -4.45 -27.86 -21.48
N LEU A 208 -3.48 -27.17 -22.12
CA LEU A 208 -2.28 -27.77 -22.72
C LEU A 208 -1.28 -28.31 -21.70
N LYS A 209 -1.38 -27.88 -20.42
CA LYS A 209 -0.37 -28.12 -19.38
C LYS A 209 1.05 -27.68 -19.81
N SER A 210 1.13 -26.66 -20.66
CA SER A 210 2.40 -26.15 -21.20
C SER A 210 2.82 -24.87 -20.48
N LEU A 211 3.83 -24.99 -19.60
CA LEU A 211 4.38 -23.85 -18.87
C LEU A 211 5.05 -22.82 -19.80
N ILE A 212 5.65 -23.29 -20.90
CA ILE A 212 6.35 -22.44 -21.87
C ILE A 212 5.35 -21.57 -22.63
N ALA A 213 4.24 -22.14 -23.07
CA ALA A 213 3.17 -21.40 -23.71
C ALA A 213 2.59 -20.34 -22.75
N GLY A 214 2.37 -20.72 -21.48
CA GLY A 214 1.94 -19.81 -20.42
C GLY A 214 2.91 -18.64 -20.20
N TRP A 215 4.23 -18.89 -20.18
CA TRP A 215 5.24 -17.83 -20.05
C TRP A 215 5.26 -16.88 -21.25
N GLN A 216 5.05 -17.37 -22.46
CA GLN A 216 5.00 -16.53 -23.66
C GLN A 216 3.80 -15.58 -23.62
N VAL A 217 2.62 -16.11 -23.30
CA VAL A 217 1.38 -15.32 -23.18
C VAL A 217 1.46 -14.35 -22.01
N HIS A 218 2.04 -14.77 -20.89
CA HIS A 218 2.28 -13.88 -19.74
C HIS A 218 3.26 -12.75 -20.09
N ALA A 219 4.37 -13.06 -20.76
CA ALA A 219 5.32 -12.03 -21.20
C ALA A 219 4.69 -11.04 -22.21
N ASP A 220 3.76 -11.53 -23.03
CA ASP A 220 3.01 -10.69 -23.97
C ASP A 220 1.96 -9.82 -23.28
N ALA A 221 1.28 -10.35 -22.26
CA ALA A 221 0.39 -9.57 -21.38
C ALA A 221 1.13 -8.41 -20.69
N VAL A 222 2.32 -8.70 -20.14
CA VAL A 222 3.17 -7.68 -19.50
C VAL A 222 3.63 -6.61 -20.51
N LYS A 223 4.02 -7.00 -21.72
CA LYS A 223 4.43 -6.06 -22.78
C LYS A 223 3.26 -5.22 -23.30
N SER A 224 2.06 -5.79 -23.33
CA SER A 224 0.84 -5.12 -23.78
C SER A 224 0.26 -4.17 -22.73
N GLY A 225 0.91 -4.04 -21.56
CA GLY A 225 0.49 -3.11 -20.51
C GLY A 225 -0.74 -3.58 -19.73
N VAL A 226 -1.11 -4.87 -19.84
CA VAL A 226 -2.12 -5.46 -18.96
C VAL A 226 -1.47 -5.61 -17.59
N GLU A 227 -1.78 -4.68 -16.69
CA GLU A 227 -1.44 -4.84 -15.28
C GLU A 227 -2.16 -6.08 -14.77
N ILE A 228 -1.39 -7.14 -14.51
CA ILE A 228 -1.89 -8.31 -13.81
C ILE A 228 -2.19 -7.83 -12.39
N ASN A 229 -3.42 -7.38 -12.17
CA ASN A 229 -4.02 -7.16 -10.85
C ASN A 229 -4.20 -8.54 -10.19
N GLU A 230 -3.09 -9.16 -9.85
CA GLU A 230 -3.05 -10.39 -9.07
C GLU A 230 -3.66 -10.06 -7.70
N LYS A 231 -4.88 -10.56 -7.44
CA LYS A 231 -5.43 -10.55 -6.08
C LYS A 231 -4.40 -11.23 -5.17
N CYS A 232 -3.93 -10.52 -4.16
CA CYS A 232 -2.90 -11.04 -3.27
C CYS A 232 -3.47 -12.25 -2.51
N THR A 233 -3.00 -13.46 -2.82
CA THR A 233 -3.46 -14.67 -2.14
C THR A 233 -2.81 -14.78 -0.76
N ALA A 234 -3.49 -15.40 0.20
CA ALA A 234 -2.97 -15.63 1.55
C ALA A 234 -1.61 -16.37 1.53
N GLU A 235 -1.41 -17.30 0.60
CA GLU A 235 -0.14 -18.00 0.42
C GLU A 235 1.00 -17.07 -0.04
N LYS A 236 0.72 -16.13 -0.94
CA LYS A 236 1.71 -15.14 -1.41
C LYS A 236 2.08 -14.20 -0.27
N LEU A 237 1.10 -13.70 0.47
CA LEU A 237 1.33 -12.88 1.67
C LEU A 237 2.22 -13.63 2.66
N ARG A 238 1.88 -14.87 3.00
CA ARG A 238 2.68 -15.69 3.91
C ARG A 238 4.13 -15.81 3.46
N ARG A 239 4.42 -15.99 2.18
CA ARG A 239 5.80 -16.06 1.67
C ARG A 239 6.55 -14.72 1.81
N ILE A 240 5.88 -13.60 1.59
CA ILE A 240 6.49 -12.27 1.71
C ILE A 240 6.79 -11.95 3.18
N MET A 241 5.98 -12.45 4.11
CA MET A 241 6.18 -12.23 5.55
C MET A 241 7.53 -12.75 6.08
N ASP A 242 8.16 -13.74 5.42
CA ASP A 242 9.50 -14.22 5.80
C ASP A 242 10.61 -13.20 5.44
N CYS A 243 10.35 -12.33 4.47
CA CYS A 243 11.31 -11.33 3.97
C CYS A 243 11.24 -10.04 4.80
N LYS A 244 11.74 -10.05 6.04
CA LYS A 244 11.69 -8.91 6.99
C LYS A 244 12.21 -7.55 6.46
N ARG A 245 13.07 -7.55 5.45
CA ARG A 245 13.57 -6.32 4.77
C ARG A 245 12.52 -5.65 3.88
N ASN A 246 11.60 -6.45 3.36
CA ASN A 246 10.54 -6.04 2.44
C ASN A 246 9.21 -5.89 3.19
N ILE A 247 9.25 -5.59 4.48
CA ILE A 247 8.06 -5.24 5.26
C ILE A 247 8.14 -3.75 5.61
N ARG A 248 7.01 -3.06 5.56
CA ARG A 248 6.83 -1.70 6.07
C ARG A 248 5.60 -1.67 6.97
N ASN A 249 5.79 -1.43 8.26
CA ASN A 249 4.70 -1.20 9.18
C ASN A 249 4.50 0.31 9.33
N VAL A 250 3.38 0.83 8.85
CA VAL A 250 3.17 2.28 8.69
C VAL A 250 1.83 2.72 9.28
N SER A 251 1.83 3.80 10.04
CA SER A 251 0.60 4.45 10.51
C SER A 251 0.34 5.76 9.77
N VAL A 252 -0.91 6.06 9.44
CA VAL A 252 -1.31 7.38 8.91
C VAL A 252 -1.76 8.25 10.07
N ILE A 253 -1.07 9.36 10.31
CA ILE A 253 -1.30 10.29 11.44
C ILE A 253 -1.48 11.72 10.94
N GLY A 254 -2.09 12.59 11.75
CA GLY A 254 -2.34 13.99 11.41
C GLY A 254 -3.65 14.50 11.99
N HIS A 255 -3.86 15.82 11.91
CA HIS A 255 -5.01 16.51 12.48
C HIS A 255 -6.37 16.09 11.88
N VAL A 256 -7.47 16.38 12.59
CA VAL A 256 -8.84 16.17 12.11
C VAL A 256 -9.04 16.83 10.75
N ASP A 257 -9.82 16.19 9.88
CA ASP A 257 -10.17 16.71 8.55
C ASP A 257 -9.02 17.00 7.58
N HIS A 258 -7.75 16.72 7.90
CA HIS A 258 -6.64 16.81 6.94
C HIS A 258 -6.68 15.75 5.80
N GLY A 259 -7.69 14.89 5.79
CA GLY A 259 -7.92 13.90 4.71
C GLY A 259 -7.10 12.61 4.84
N LYS A 260 -6.77 12.18 6.07
CA LYS A 260 -6.09 10.90 6.35
C LYS A 260 -6.82 9.70 5.78
N SER A 261 -8.06 9.47 6.21
CA SER A 261 -8.83 8.31 5.77
C SER A 261 -9.15 8.38 4.28
N THR A 262 -9.42 9.57 3.73
CA THR A 262 -9.57 9.73 2.27
C THR A 262 -8.29 9.37 1.51
N LEU A 263 -7.11 9.71 2.03
CA LEU A 263 -5.86 9.28 1.43
C LEU A 263 -5.72 7.76 1.52
N THR A 264 -5.97 7.17 2.69
CA THR A 264 -5.94 5.73 2.93
C THR A 264 -6.91 4.97 2.00
N ASP A 265 -8.14 5.45 1.84
CA ASP A 265 -9.15 4.90 0.93
C ASP A 265 -8.63 4.78 -0.50
N ASN A 266 -7.92 5.80 -1.00
CA ASN A 266 -7.37 5.76 -2.35
C ASN A 266 -6.20 4.78 -2.49
N LEU A 267 -5.37 4.65 -1.46
CA LEU A 267 -4.31 3.63 -1.43
C LEU A 267 -4.94 2.23 -1.49
N LEU A 268 -5.97 1.99 -0.69
CA LEU A 268 -6.67 0.72 -0.61
C LEU A 268 -7.47 0.39 -1.87
N ALA A 269 -8.14 1.38 -2.45
CA ALA A 269 -8.86 1.22 -3.72
C ALA A 269 -7.93 0.77 -4.85
N ALA A 270 -6.71 1.31 -4.91
CA ALA A 270 -5.70 0.86 -5.88
C ALA A 270 -5.24 -0.59 -5.62
N ALA A 271 -5.36 -1.08 -4.39
CA ALA A 271 -5.07 -2.47 -4.02
C ALA A 271 -6.32 -3.38 -4.05
N ASN A 272 -7.47 -2.88 -4.52
CA ASN A 272 -8.78 -3.57 -4.52
C ASN A 272 -9.27 -3.98 -3.12
N VAL A 273 -8.95 -3.20 -2.08
CA VAL A 273 -9.43 -3.39 -0.71
C VAL A 273 -10.45 -2.31 -0.37
N GLN A 274 -11.60 -2.68 0.21
CA GLN A 274 -12.64 -1.74 0.64
C GLN A 274 -12.50 -1.38 2.13
N MET A 275 -12.71 -0.12 2.48
CA MET A 275 -12.85 0.34 3.87
C MET A 275 -14.31 0.35 4.33
N THR A 276 -14.56 0.12 5.62
CA THR A 276 -15.91 0.13 6.22
C THR A 276 -16.10 1.11 7.38
N ASN A 277 -15.10 1.93 7.73
CA ASN A 277 -15.00 2.45 9.09
C ASN A 277 -15.24 3.97 9.28
N THR A 278 -15.87 4.66 8.32
CA THR A 278 -16.31 6.04 8.52
C THR A 278 -17.73 6.09 9.11
N THR A 279 -17.89 6.75 10.25
CA THR A 279 -19.20 6.98 10.88
C THR A 279 -20.04 8.01 10.10
N GLU A 280 -21.33 8.16 10.42
CA GLU A 280 -22.21 9.22 9.85
C GLU A 280 -21.65 10.65 10.04
N ARG A 281 -20.74 10.84 11.02
CA ARG A 281 -20.06 12.12 11.28
C ARG A 281 -18.76 12.30 10.49
N SER A 282 -18.39 11.38 9.59
CA SER A 282 -17.16 11.41 8.79
C SER A 282 -15.85 11.44 9.59
N ILE A 283 -15.88 11.06 10.87
CA ILE A 283 -14.69 10.95 11.74
C ILE A 283 -14.35 9.48 11.98
N THR A 284 -13.06 9.17 11.89
CA THR A 284 -12.48 7.87 12.26
C THR A 284 -12.36 7.78 13.77
N VAL A 285 -12.94 6.73 14.36
CA VAL A 285 -13.00 6.53 15.83
C VAL A 285 -12.03 5.43 16.29
N LYS A 286 -11.82 4.38 15.50
CA LYS A 286 -10.96 3.24 15.85
C LYS A 286 -9.90 3.02 14.78
N SER A 287 -8.70 2.62 15.21
CA SER A 287 -7.63 2.30 14.26
C SER A 287 -7.96 1.06 13.44
N SER A 288 -7.68 1.11 12.14
CA SER A 288 -7.95 0.01 11.20
C SER A 288 -6.66 -0.42 10.52
N ALA A 289 -6.39 -1.74 10.46
CA ALA A 289 -5.16 -2.28 9.90
C ALA A 289 -5.40 -3.02 8.59
N PHE A 290 -4.50 -2.79 7.63
CA PHE A 290 -4.56 -3.30 6.27
C PHE A 290 -3.20 -3.85 5.86
N SER A 291 -3.18 -5.04 5.25
CA SER A 291 -1.96 -5.62 4.69
C SER A 291 -2.02 -5.53 3.16
N LEU A 292 -1.06 -4.85 2.56
CA LEU A 292 -1.03 -4.54 1.12
C LEU A 292 0.26 -5.05 0.49
N HIS A 293 0.19 -5.47 -0.76
CA HIS A 293 1.35 -5.91 -1.52
C HIS A 293 1.67 -4.94 -2.65
N TYR A 294 2.89 -4.41 -2.67
CA TYR A 294 3.38 -3.53 -3.73
C TYR A 294 4.88 -3.77 -3.99
N ALA A 295 5.25 -4.04 -5.25
CA ALA A 295 6.65 -4.22 -5.68
C ALA A 295 7.48 -5.16 -4.78
N ASP A 296 6.96 -6.36 -4.49
CA ASP A 296 7.56 -7.39 -3.61
C ASP A 296 7.73 -6.95 -2.13
N CYS A 297 7.05 -5.88 -1.73
CA CYS A 297 7.01 -5.36 -0.37
C CYS A 297 5.63 -5.55 0.24
N LEU A 298 5.58 -5.98 1.50
CA LEU A 298 4.38 -6.04 2.34
C LEU A 298 4.27 -4.74 3.13
N ILE A 299 3.22 -3.99 2.89
CA ILE A 299 2.91 -2.75 3.59
C ILE A 299 1.75 -3.01 4.55
N ASN A 300 2.02 -3.00 5.85
CA ASN A 300 1.02 -3.05 6.88
C ASN A 300 0.65 -1.62 7.26
N LEU A 301 -0.49 -1.13 6.75
CA LEU A 301 -0.99 0.22 6.96
C LEU A 301 -2.00 0.26 8.11
N ILE A 302 -1.82 1.17 9.06
CA ILE A 302 -2.79 1.44 10.13
C ILE A 302 -3.35 2.85 9.95
N ASP A 303 -4.64 2.96 9.65
CA ASP A 303 -5.36 4.25 9.65
C ASP A 303 -5.69 4.61 11.10
N SER A 304 -5.19 5.76 11.57
CA SER A 304 -5.40 6.23 12.95
C SER A 304 -6.37 7.42 13.00
N PRO A 305 -7.13 7.58 14.09
CA PRO A 305 -8.07 8.68 14.22
C PRO A 305 -7.35 10.03 14.29
N GLY A 306 -7.98 11.08 13.75
CA GLY A 306 -7.44 12.44 13.78
C GLY A 306 -7.82 13.28 14.99
N HIS A 307 -8.86 12.87 15.71
CA HIS A 307 -9.41 13.63 16.82
C HIS A 307 -8.62 13.36 18.09
N THR A 308 -8.36 14.42 18.85
CA THR A 308 -7.51 14.43 20.05
C THR A 308 -8.05 13.51 21.15
N ASP A 309 -9.36 13.46 21.32
CA ASP A 309 -10.09 12.49 22.15
C ASP A 309 -9.67 11.03 21.94
N PHE A 310 -9.28 10.63 20.71
CA PHE A 310 -8.88 9.26 20.39
C PHE A 310 -7.34 9.11 20.26
N SER A 311 -6.55 9.99 20.87
CA SER A 311 -5.07 9.94 20.83
C SER A 311 -4.47 8.64 21.38
N SER A 312 -5.19 7.92 22.23
CA SER A 312 -4.78 6.60 22.71
C SER A 312 -4.71 5.54 21.62
N GLU A 313 -5.63 5.60 20.65
CA GLU A 313 -5.62 4.75 19.46
C GLU A 313 -4.41 5.04 18.57
N VAL A 314 -4.04 6.32 18.44
CA VAL A 314 -2.83 6.75 17.71
C VAL A 314 -1.58 6.20 18.39
N THR A 315 -1.49 6.30 19.72
CA THR A 315 -0.37 5.75 20.51
C THR A 315 -0.23 4.24 20.34
N ALA A 316 -1.36 3.52 20.33
CA ALA A 316 -1.39 2.08 20.12
C ALA A 316 -0.96 1.65 18.72
N ALA A 317 -1.32 2.42 17.69
CA ALA A 317 -0.86 2.21 16.34
C ALA A 317 0.66 2.44 16.22
N LEU A 318 1.15 3.58 16.73
CA LEU A 318 2.58 3.94 16.71
C LEU A 318 3.46 2.92 17.43
N ARG A 319 2.95 2.25 18.47
CA ARG A 319 3.73 1.24 19.19
C ARG A 319 4.10 0.03 18.33
N ILE A 320 3.25 -0.35 17.37
CA ILE A 320 3.45 -1.52 16.51
C ILE A 320 3.94 -1.18 15.10
N THR A 321 3.91 0.08 14.69
CA THR A 321 4.47 0.55 13.40
C THR A 321 5.95 0.95 13.52
N ASP A 322 6.65 1.08 12.40
CA ASP A 322 8.05 1.51 12.32
C ASP A 322 8.23 2.87 11.63
N GLY A 323 7.24 3.23 10.81
CA GLY A 323 7.15 4.52 10.12
C GLY A 323 5.76 5.13 10.23
N ALA A 324 5.65 6.42 9.92
CA ALA A 324 4.37 7.12 9.87
C ALA A 324 4.26 8.06 8.67
N ILE A 325 3.07 8.16 8.08
CA ILE A 325 2.72 9.20 7.12
C ILE A 325 2.01 10.31 7.88
N VAL A 326 2.62 11.49 7.93
CA VAL A 326 2.05 12.69 8.51
C VAL A 326 1.26 13.41 7.43
N VAL A 327 -0.06 13.53 7.61
CA VAL A 327 -0.93 14.20 6.64
C VAL A 327 -1.25 15.61 7.13
N VAL A 328 -0.86 16.59 6.32
CA VAL A 328 -1.00 18.02 6.61
C VAL A 328 -1.78 18.67 5.48
N ASP A 329 -2.83 19.44 5.79
CA ASP A 329 -3.54 20.21 4.77
C ASP A 329 -2.62 21.32 4.22
N CYS A 330 -2.56 21.46 2.89
CA CYS A 330 -1.75 22.46 2.20
C CYS A 330 -2.10 23.90 2.57
N ILE A 331 -3.34 24.19 2.95
CA ILE A 331 -3.82 25.53 3.30
C ILE A 331 -3.80 25.72 4.81
N GLU A 332 -4.34 24.75 5.57
CA GLU A 332 -4.36 24.88 7.03
C GLU A 332 -2.95 24.73 7.63
N GLY A 333 -2.08 23.93 7.02
CA GLY A 333 -0.73 23.69 7.52
C GLY A 333 -0.73 22.92 8.85
N VAL A 334 0.28 23.16 9.68
CA VAL A 334 0.44 22.44 10.95
C VAL A 334 -0.49 23.03 12.01
N CYS A 335 -1.35 22.18 12.57
CA CYS A 335 -2.29 22.48 13.66
C CYS A 335 -1.87 21.74 14.94
N VAL A 336 -2.50 22.03 16.10
CA VAL A 336 -2.16 21.40 17.39
C VAL A 336 -2.26 19.86 17.34
N GLY A 337 -3.26 19.32 16.63
CA GLY A 337 -3.37 17.87 16.47
C GLY A 337 -2.20 17.25 15.70
N THR A 338 -1.63 17.95 14.71
CA THR A 338 -0.43 17.50 13.99
C THR A 338 0.79 17.54 14.89
N ASP A 339 0.95 18.60 15.69
CA ASP A 339 2.05 18.73 16.66
C ASP A 339 2.02 17.59 17.69
N ALA A 340 0.86 17.34 18.30
CA ALA A 340 0.70 16.30 19.31
C ALA A 340 1.06 14.90 18.78
N VAL A 341 0.52 14.51 17.62
CA VAL A 341 0.77 13.16 17.06
C VAL A 341 2.18 13.00 16.50
N LEU A 342 2.78 14.08 15.96
CA LEU A 342 4.16 14.05 15.46
C LEU A 342 5.14 13.94 16.62
N ARG A 343 4.97 14.71 17.70
CA ARG A 343 5.77 14.57 18.93
C ARG A 343 5.68 13.16 19.49
N GLN A 344 4.47 12.60 19.56
CA GLN A 344 4.28 11.24 20.05
C GLN A 344 5.00 10.20 19.17
N ALA A 345 4.96 10.37 17.84
CA ALA A 345 5.69 9.51 16.91
C ALA A 345 7.21 9.59 17.14
N LEU A 346 7.76 10.78 17.36
CA LEU A 346 9.19 10.99 17.63
C LEU A 346 9.62 10.37 18.98
N ILE A 347 8.81 10.51 20.03
CA ILE A 347 9.04 9.88 21.35
C ILE A 347 9.11 8.35 21.23
N GLU A 348 8.29 7.76 20.36
CA GLU A 348 8.27 6.31 20.06
C GLU A 348 9.37 5.88 19.06
N ARG A 349 10.23 6.82 18.63
CA ARG A 349 11.27 6.66 17.61
C ARG A 349 10.71 6.12 16.28
N ILE A 350 9.59 6.68 15.84
CA ILE A 350 8.99 6.37 14.54
C ILE A 350 9.59 7.28 13.47
N HIS A 351 9.89 6.74 12.29
CA HIS A 351 10.41 7.52 11.17
C HIS A 351 9.24 8.14 10.39
N PRO A 352 9.08 9.47 10.34
CA PRO A 352 7.98 10.10 9.63
C PRO A 352 8.32 10.40 8.15
N VAL A 353 7.31 10.41 7.30
CA VAL A 353 7.28 11.05 5.97
C VAL A 353 6.08 11.99 5.91
N LEU A 354 6.16 13.06 5.12
CA LEU A 354 5.13 14.09 5.07
C LEU A 354 4.32 13.99 3.78
N THR A 355 3.00 14.14 3.88
CA THR A 355 2.10 14.33 2.75
C THR A 355 1.32 15.63 2.94
N LEU A 356 1.61 16.62 2.10
CA LEU A 356 0.85 17.86 1.98
C LEU A 356 -0.39 17.58 1.12
N ASN A 357 -1.55 17.49 1.76
CA ASN A 357 -2.81 17.05 1.18
C ASN A 357 -3.77 18.21 0.91
N LYS A 358 -4.83 17.94 0.13
CA LYS A 358 -5.81 18.93 -0.34
C LYS A 358 -5.21 20.02 -1.23
N MET A 359 -4.18 19.66 -2.00
CA MET A 359 -3.57 20.57 -2.98
C MET A 359 -4.58 21.07 -4.04
N ASP A 360 -5.68 20.35 -4.27
CA ASP A 360 -6.79 20.78 -5.11
C ASP A 360 -7.40 22.11 -4.65
N LYS A 361 -7.51 22.35 -3.33
CA LYS A 361 -8.02 23.61 -2.80
C LYS A 361 -7.12 24.80 -3.11
N CYS A 362 -5.80 24.59 -3.20
CA CYS A 362 -4.85 25.66 -3.54
C CYS A 362 -5.14 26.27 -4.92
N PHE A 363 -5.68 25.49 -5.87
CA PHE A 363 -6.01 26.01 -7.19
C PHE A 363 -7.33 26.79 -7.24
N LEU A 364 -8.21 26.61 -6.24
CA LEU A 364 -9.54 27.24 -6.18
C LEU A 364 -9.57 28.43 -5.21
N GLU A 365 -9.01 28.26 -4.02
CA GLU A 365 -9.13 29.21 -2.91
C GLU A 365 -8.10 30.35 -3.03
N LEU A 366 -6.82 30.05 -3.32
CA LEU A 366 -5.76 31.06 -3.43
C LEU A 366 -5.94 32.00 -4.63
N LYS A 367 -6.74 31.62 -5.64
CA LYS A 367 -7.09 32.50 -6.76
C LYS A 367 -7.88 33.75 -6.33
N ASN A 368 -8.60 33.66 -5.21
CA ASN A 368 -9.49 34.73 -4.75
C ASN A 368 -8.75 35.77 -3.88
N ASP A 369 -7.58 35.42 -3.34
CA ASP A 369 -6.83 36.25 -2.38
C ASP A 369 -5.65 37.00 -3.01
N SER A 370 -5.16 36.57 -4.18
CA SER A 370 -4.13 37.31 -4.91
C SER A 370 -4.74 38.59 -5.51
N GLU A 371 -4.29 39.76 -5.06
CA GLU A 371 -4.55 41.03 -5.76
C GLU A 371 -4.05 40.94 -7.21
N ASP A 372 -4.73 41.59 -8.15
CA ASP A 372 -4.44 41.58 -9.58
C ASP A 372 -2.94 41.88 -9.87
N GLY A 373 -2.10 40.84 -9.96
CA GLY A 373 -0.68 40.98 -10.32
C GLY A 373 0.32 40.01 -9.66
N GLU A 374 -0.01 39.34 -8.55
CA GLU A 374 0.91 38.41 -7.87
C GLU A 374 0.86 36.96 -8.43
N ASP A 375 2.02 36.30 -8.43
CA ASP A 375 2.17 34.95 -8.96
C ASP A 375 1.63 33.93 -7.95
N VAL A 376 0.35 33.56 -8.09
CA VAL A 376 -0.37 32.57 -7.25
C VAL A 376 0.44 31.30 -6.97
N GLY A 377 1.30 30.89 -7.90
CA GLY A 377 2.17 29.72 -7.68
C GLY A 377 3.29 29.94 -6.66
N GLU A 378 3.85 31.15 -6.59
CA GLU A 378 4.82 31.52 -5.55
C GLU A 378 4.14 31.55 -4.18
N ASP A 379 2.93 32.09 -4.06
CA ASP A 379 2.18 32.09 -2.79
C ASP A 379 1.89 30.66 -2.32
N ALA A 380 1.44 29.78 -3.23
CA ALA A 380 1.26 28.37 -2.93
C ALA A 380 2.56 27.71 -2.46
N TYR A 381 3.68 27.98 -3.14
CA TYR A 381 4.99 27.47 -2.73
C TYR A 381 5.40 27.95 -1.34
N GLN A 382 5.23 29.24 -1.04
CA GLN A 382 5.57 29.80 0.28
C GLN A 382 4.72 29.16 1.38
N THR A 383 3.43 28.94 1.14
CA THR A 383 2.55 28.23 2.07
C THR A 383 3.02 26.79 2.30
N PHE A 384 3.40 26.06 1.25
CA PHE A 384 3.92 24.69 1.39
C PHE A 384 5.24 24.67 2.16
N ASN A 385 6.16 25.58 1.84
CA ASN A 385 7.45 25.65 2.51
C ASN A 385 7.28 26.00 3.99
N LYS A 386 6.40 26.93 4.32
CA LYS A 386 6.07 27.28 5.71
C LYS A 386 5.48 26.10 6.48
N ALA A 387 4.57 25.32 5.86
CA ALA A 387 4.03 24.12 6.50
C ALA A 387 5.12 23.07 6.77
N ILE A 388 6.07 22.89 5.85
CA ILE A 388 7.22 21.99 6.00
C ILE A 388 8.15 22.50 7.11
N ASP A 389 8.47 23.80 7.13
CA ASP A 389 9.34 24.41 8.13
C ASP A 389 8.75 24.28 9.54
N MET A 390 7.45 24.58 9.71
CA MET A 390 6.75 24.38 10.98
C MET A 390 6.78 22.92 11.46
N ALA A 391 6.64 21.96 10.54
CA ALA A 391 6.73 20.55 10.88
C ALA A 391 8.16 20.14 11.26
N ASN A 392 9.17 20.73 10.60
CA ASN A 392 10.58 20.54 10.93
C ASN A 392 10.97 21.18 12.26
N ASP A 393 10.37 22.30 12.64
CA ASP A 393 10.59 22.91 13.96
C ASP A 393 10.19 21.96 15.09
N ILE A 394 9.11 21.20 14.91
CA ILE A 394 8.68 20.16 15.84
C ILE A 394 9.71 19.02 15.92
N ILE A 395 10.24 18.59 14.78
CA ILE A 395 11.29 17.55 14.72
C ILE A 395 12.57 18.03 15.41
N ASN A 396 12.99 19.26 15.11
CA ASN A 396 14.19 19.87 15.67
C ASN A 396 14.07 20.11 17.18
N ALA A 397 12.87 20.35 17.68
CA ALA A 397 12.62 20.45 19.12
C ALA A 397 12.68 19.08 19.85
N ASN A 398 12.58 17.95 19.13
CA ASN A 398 12.53 16.59 19.69
C ASN A 398 13.60 15.67 19.05
N THR A 399 14.81 16.16 18.84
CA THR A 399 15.89 15.36 18.23
C THR A 399 16.32 14.21 19.13
N ASP A 400 16.43 13.01 18.56
CA ASP A 400 16.98 11.82 19.22
C ASP A 400 18.16 11.29 18.38
N SER A 401 19.33 11.12 19.03
CA SER A 401 20.55 10.64 18.36
C SER A 401 20.42 9.24 17.76
N ASP A 402 19.58 8.38 18.34
CA ASP A 402 19.35 7.02 17.85
C ASP A 402 18.40 6.99 16.65
N LEU A 403 17.51 7.97 16.52
CA LEU A 403 16.57 8.09 15.40
C LEU A 403 17.24 8.74 14.17
N GLY A 404 18.20 9.63 14.38
CA GLY A 404 18.94 10.32 13.32
C GLY A 404 18.18 11.51 12.70
N ASP A 405 18.62 11.94 11.52
CA ASP A 405 17.95 13.01 10.77
C ASP A 405 16.67 12.50 10.11
N VAL A 406 15.54 13.04 10.55
CA VAL A 406 14.21 12.71 10.03
C VAL A 406 13.48 13.92 9.48
N ALA A 407 14.20 15.03 9.22
CA ALA A 407 13.61 16.26 8.72
C ALA A 407 12.97 16.08 7.33
N PHE A 408 11.86 16.78 7.12
CA PHE A 408 11.12 16.81 5.87
C PHE A 408 11.81 17.71 4.85
N HIS A 409 12.13 17.12 3.71
CA HIS A 409 12.90 17.72 2.63
C HIS A 409 12.35 17.24 1.29
N PRO A 410 11.56 18.06 0.57
CA PRO A 410 11.00 17.67 -0.72
C PRO A 410 12.06 17.23 -1.74
N ASN A 411 13.24 17.85 -1.71
CA ASN A 411 14.41 17.49 -2.54
C ASN A 411 15.06 16.15 -2.16
N LYS A 412 14.78 15.58 -0.98
CA LYS A 412 15.17 14.20 -0.62
C LYS A 412 14.09 13.17 -0.99
N GLY A 413 12.88 13.60 -1.35
CA GLY A 413 11.77 12.71 -1.74
C GLY A 413 10.87 12.24 -0.59
N ASN A 414 11.13 12.66 0.66
CA ASN A 414 10.32 12.28 1.83
C ASN A 414 9.11 13.22 2.08
N VAL A 415 8.76 14.05 1.10
CA VAL A 415 7.56 14.89 1.09
C VAL A 415 6.78 14.63 -0.21
N ALA A 416 5.51 14.26 -0.06
CA ALA A 416 4.55 14.14 -1.14
C ALA A 416 3.55 15.31 -1.13
N PHE A 417 3.08 15.68 -2.32
CA PHE A 417 1.98 16.60 -2.53
C PHE A 417 0.80 15.82 -3.09
N SER A 418 -0.39 15.94 -2.49
CA SER A 418 -1.53 15.10 -2.83
C SER A 418 -2.86 15.83 -2.83
N SER A 419 -3.81 15.26 -3.56
CA SER A 419 -5.23 15.44 -3.35
C SER A 419 -5.85 14.07 -3.08
N GLY A 420 -6.10 13.77 -1.81
CA GLY A 420 -6.78 12.54 -1.40
C GLY A 420 -8.16 12.44 -2.06
N LEU A 421 -8.95 13.51 -2.07
CA LEU A 421 -10.31 13.46 -2.66
C LEU A 421 -10.30 13.10 -4.16
N GLN A 422 -9.33 13.62 -4.90
CA GLN A 422 -9.18 13.34 -6.34
C GLN A 422 -8.30 12.11 -6.63
N GLY A 423 -7.64 11.52 -5.62
CA GLY A 423 -6.87 10.28 -5.75
C GLY A 423 -5.54 10.40 -6.51
N TRP A 424 -4.91 11.58 -6.49
CA TRP A 424 -3.59 11.78 -7.10
C TRP A 424 -2.57 12.31 -6.09
N ALA A 425 -1.31 11.93 -6.28
CA ALA A 425 -0.19 12.41 -5.46
C ALA A 425 1.13 12.30 -6.23
N PHE A 426 2.08 13.18 -5.90
CA PHE A 426 3.43 13.14 -6.47
C PHE A 426 4.47 13.54 -5.42
N THR A 427 5.67 13.02 -5.57
CA THR A 427 6.90 13.53 -4.95
C THR A 427 7.71 14.30 -5.99
N LEU A 428 8.74 15.04 -5.57
CA LEU A 428 9.65 15.65 -6.54
C LEU A 428 10.40 14.62 -7.39
N ALA A 429 10.58 13.38 -6.89
CA ALA A 429 11.18 12.30 -7.65
C ALA A 429 10.34 11.91 -8.88
N ASP A 430 9.02 11.94 -8.76
CA ASP A 430 8.11 11.59 -9.87
C ASP A 430 8.23 12.61 -11.01
N PHE A 431 8.25 13.91 -10.68
CA PHE A 431 8.50 14.97 -11.65
C PHE A 431 9.94 14.94 -12.17
N ALA A 432 10.92 14.71 -11.32
CA ALA A 432 12.32 14.66 -11.72
C ALA A 432 12.56 13.59 -12.76
N LYS A 433 11.92 12.42 -12.68
CA LYS A 433 12.00 11.37 -13.72
C LYS A 433 11.46 11.82 -15.07
N ILE A 434 10.29 12.44 -15.07
CA ILE A 434 9.65 12.94 -16.29
C ILE A 434 10.52 14.04 -16.92
N LEU A 435 10.99 14.98 -16.10
CA LEU A 435 11.79 16.11 -16.55
C LEU A 435 13.21 15.68 -16.98
N ALA A 436 13.84 14.75 -16.25
CA ALA A 436 15.14 14.17 -16.61
C ALA A 436 15.11 13.54 -18.00
N LYS A 437 14.06 12.76 -18.32
CA LYS A 437 13.84 12.17 -19.65
C LYS A 437 13.68 13.23 -20.73
N ASN A 438 12.95 14.31 -20.43
CA ASN A 438 12.63 15.36 -21.41
C ASN A 438 13.79 16.33 -21.67
N PHE A 439 14.56 16.68 -20.63
CA PHE A 439 15.66 17.64 -20.72
C PHE A 439 17.05 16.98 -20.86
N GLY A 440 17.16 15.67 -20.64
CA GLY A 440 18.43 14.93 -20.70
C GLY A 440 19.35 15.19 -19.50
N PHE A 441 18.79 15.50 -18.32
CA PHE A 441 19.54 15.70 -17.08
C PHE A 441 19.46 14.47 -16.17
N GLU A 442 20.38 14.37 -15.22
CA GLU A 442 20.30 13.37 -14.15
C GLU A 442 19.14 13.68 -13.18
N GLU A 443 18.43 12.63 -12.74
CA GLU A 443 17.27 12.74 -11.84
C GLU A 443 17.64 13.40 -10.50
N SER A 444 18.78 13.04 -9.92
CA SER A 444 19.29 13.58 -8.64
C SER A 444 19.48 15.09 -8.69
N LEU A 445 20.18 15.59 -9.72
CA LEU A 445 20.41 17.02 -9.94
C LEU A 445 19.11 17.78 -10.21
N MET A 446 18.14 17.14 -10.88
CA MET A 446 16.83 17.74 -11.11
C MET A 446 16.06 17.88 -9.79
N MET A 447 16.09 16.85 -8.93
CA MET A 447 15.44 16.90 -7.61
C MET A 447 15.97 18.05 -6.74
N GLU A 448 17.29 18.25 -6.71
CA GLU A 448 17.90 19.35 -5.95
C GLU A 448 17.46 20.73 -6.46
N ARG A 449 17.28 20.89 -7.77
CA ARG A 449 16.90 22.17 -8.39
C ARG A 449 15.41 22.46 -8.36
N LEU A 450 14.57 21.45 -8.20
CA LEU A 450 13.12 21.65 -8.19
C LEU A 450 12.63 22.38 -6.94
N TRP A 451 13.34 22.29 -5.81
CA TRP A 451 12.94 22.93 -4.56
C TRP A 451 13.93 24.01 -4.10
N GLY A 452 13.51 24.88 -3.18
CA GLY A 452 14.35 25.92 -2.59
C GLY A 452 14.48 27.17 -3.45
N GLU A 453 15.53 27.95 -3.19
CA GLU A 453 15.88 29.19 -3.91
C GLU A 453 16.49 28.91 -5.29
N ASN A 454 15.85 28.06 -6.07
CA ASN A 454 16.24 27.70 -7.43
C ASN A 454 15.19 28.23 -8.41
N TYR A 455 15.61 29.01 -9.38
CA TYR A 455 14.76 29.66 -10.38
C TYR A 455 15.13 29.20 -11.79
N TYR A 456 14.12 29.02 -12.65
CA TYR A 456 14.28 28.60 -14.02
C TYR A 456 13.76 29.68 -14.97
N ASP A 457 14.64 30.21 -15.82
CA ASP A 457 14.25 31.17 -16.85
C ASP A 457 13.99 30.48 -18.19
N THR A 458 12.76 30.62 -18.67
CA THR A 458 12.30 30.03 -19.93
C THR A 458 12.93 30.66 -21.16
N LYS A 459 13.37 31.93 -21.09
CA LYS A 459 14.04 32.61 -22.22
C LYS A 459 15.47 32.11 -22.39
N THR A 460 16.24 32.12 -21.31
CA THR A 460 17.65 31.71 -21.36
C THR A 460 17.84 30.20 -21.23
N LYS A 461 16.81 29.46 -20.78
CA LYS A 461 16.85 28.03 -20.44
C LYS A 461 17.94 27.71 -19.41
N LYS A 462 18.18 28.63 -18.49
CA LYS A 462 19.19 28.51 -17.44
C LYS A 462 18.54 28.55 -16.06
N TRP A 463 19.23 27.87 -15.14
CA TRP A 463 18.93 27.93 -13.72
C TRP A 463 19.70 29.09 -13.07
N THR A 464 19.06 29.78 -12.14
CA THR A 464 19.66 30.84 -11.31
C THR A 464 19.22 30.65 -9.86
N ASP A 465 20.07 31.05 -8.93
CA ASP A 465 19.83 31.07 -7.48
C ASP A 465 19.22 32.41 -7.02
N VAL A 466 19.17 33.40 -7.90
CA VAL A 466 18.62 34.73 -7.62
C VAL A 466 17.23 34.87 -8.21
N LYS A 467 16.28 35.29 -7.39
CA LYS A 467 14.95 35.74 -7.84
C LYS A 467 15.12 36.97 -8.72
N THR A 468 14.77 36.85 -10.00
CA THR A 468 14.71 38.02 -10.89
C THR A 468 13.27 38.50 -10.98
N ASN A 469 13.04 39.81 -11.06
CA ASN A 469 11.70 40.39 -11.27
C ASN A 469 11.17 40.18 -12.70
N SER A 470 11.75 39.24 -13.45
CA SER A 470 11.33 38.93 -14.81
C SER A 470 10.21 37.91 -14.78
N SER A 471 9.11 38.18 -15.50
CA SER A 471 8.00 37.23 -15.63
C SER A 471 8.40 35.90 -16.28
N THR A 472 9.57 35.80 -16.92
CA THR A 472 10.05 34.57 -17.55
C THR A 472 10.88 33.67 -16.65
N CYS A 473 11.31 34.21 -15.50
CA CYS A 473 12.12 33.52 -14.49
C CYS A 473 11.26 33.31 -13.24
N LYS A 474 10.85 32.06 -13.04
CA LYS A 474 10.04 31.65 -11.89
C LYS A 474 10.77 30.57 -11.11
N ARG A 475 10.38 30.35 -9.87
CA ARG A 475 10.93 29.27 -9.04
C ARG A 475 10.73 27.92 -9.74
N GLY A 476 11.71 27.01 -9.60
CA GLY A 476 11.74 25.71 -10.28
C GLY A 476 10.46 24.91 -10.05
N PHE A 477 10.06 24.73 -8.79
CA PHE A 477 8.82 24.06 -8.41
C PHE A 477 7.59 24.69 -9.07
N VAL A 478 7.48 26.02 -8.95
CA VAL A 478 6.32 26.77 -9.49
C VAL A 478 6.23 26.55 -10.99
N ARG A 479 7.35 26.68 -11.70
CA ARG A 479 7.37 26.65 -13.16
C ARG A 479 7.19 25.25 -13.74
N LEU A 480 7.81 24.24 -13.13
CA LEU A 480 7.93 22.89 -13.70
C LEU A 480 6.96 21.87 -13.07
N CYS A 481 6.42 22.16 -11.88
CA CYS A 481 5.46 21.28 -11.20
C CYS A 481 4.09 21.96 -11.08
N TYR A 482 4.00 23.12 -10.44
CA TYR A 482 2.72 23.77 -10.12
C TYR A 482 2.00 24.31 -11.37
N ASP A 483 2.67 25.10 -12.20
CA ASP A 483 2.13 25.71 -13.42
C ASP A 483 1.52 24.66 -14.38
N PRO A 484 2.19 23.52 -14.70
CA PRO A 484 1.61 22.47 -15.52
C PRO A 484 0.35 21.85 -14.93
N ILE A 485 0.32 21.57 -13.62
CA ILE A 485 -0.86 21.01 -12.95
C ILE A 485 -2.01 22.01 -13.01
N LYS A 486 -1.75 23.27 -12.64
CA LYS A 486 -2.73 24.36 -12.69
C LYS A 486 -3.34 24.48 -14.09
N LYS A 487 -2.49 24.46 -15.12
CA LYS A 487 -2.93 24.57 -16.52
C LYS A 487 -3.83 23.40 -16.96
N ILE A 488 -3.51 22.18 -16.55
CA ILE A 488 -4.35 21.00 -16.85
C ILE A 488 -5.70 21.10 -16.12
N ILE A 489 -5.68 21.45 -14.83
CA ILE A 489 -6.91 21.62 -14.04
C ILE A 489 -7.80 22.71 -14.65
N GLU A 490 -7.24 23.87 -15.00
CA GLU A 490 -7.98 24.97 -15.64
C GLU A 490 -8.57 24.56 -16.99
N ALA A 491 -7.81 23.84 -17.83
CA ALA A 491 -8.32 23.35 -19.11
C ALA A 491 -9.45 22.32 -18.95
N CYS A 492 -9.38 21.46 -17.93
CA CYS A 492 -10.46 20.53 -17.60
C CYS A 492 -11.72 21.25 -17.08
N MET A 493 -11.56 22.29 -16.26
CA MET A 493 -12.66 23.04 -15.66
C MET A 493 -13.34 24.00 -16.66
N ASN A 494 -12.58 24.54 -17.62
CA ASN A 494 -13.08 25.44 -18.67
C ASN A 494 -13.55 24.71 -19.95
N ASP A 495 -13.54 23.37 -19.95
CA ASP A 495 -13.90 22.52 -21.08
C ASP A 495 -13.04 22.73 -22.36
N GLU A 496 -11.77 23.08 -22.18
CA GLU A 496 -10.79 23.31 -23.27
C GLU A 496 -10.21 21.99 -23.82
N LYS A 497 -11.08 21.05 -24.20
CA LYS A 497 -10.73 19.66 -24.53
C LYS A 497 -9.72 19.51 -25.68
N LYS A 498 -9.76 20.40 -26.68
CA LYS A 498 -8.87 20.32 -27.86
C LYS A 498 -7.39 20.41 -27.49
N ASP A 499 -7.04 21.44 -26.72
CA ASP A 499 -5.65 21.67 -26.33
C ASP A 499 -5.23 20.71 -25.21
N LEU A 500 -6.16 20.38 -24.29
CA LEU A 500 -5.95 19.40 -23.23
C LEU A 500 -5.48 18.05 -23.79
N PHE A 501 -6.21 17.45 -24.74
CA PHE A 501 -5.86 16.12 -25.26
C PHE A 501 -4.51 16.12 -26.01
N VAL A 502 -4.18 17.21 -26.71
CA VAL A 502 -2.86 17.38 -27.35
C VAL A 502 -1.73 17.43 -26.31
N TRP A 503 -1.98 18.02 -25.13
CA TRP A 503 -1.00 18.03 -24.05
C TRP A 503 -0.89 16.66 -23.37
N LEU A 504 -2.01 15.97 -23.16
CA LEU A 504 -2.03 14.63 -22.56
C LEU A 504 -1.28 13.59 -23.41
N GLU A 505 -1.42 13.65 -24.74
CA GLU A 505 -0.65 12.79 -25.66
C GLU A 505 0.86 13.04 -25.54
N LYS A 506 1.30 14.30 -25.35
CA LYS A 506 2.72 14.64 -25.13
C LYS A 506 3.25 14.15 -23.77
N LEU A 507 2.36 13.96 -22.80
CA LEU A 507 2.67 13.43 -21.48
C LEU A 507 2.54 11.91 -21.42
N ASP A 508 2.28 11.24 -22.56
CA ASP A 508 2.10 9.79 -22.66
C ASP A 508 0.87 9.27 -21.88
N ILE A 509 -0.19 10.09 -21.80
CA ILE A 509 -1.45 9.76 -21.11
C ILE A 509 -2.52 9.43 -22.14
N THR A 510 -3.00 8.19 -22.12
CA THR A 510 -4.06 7.72 -23.03
C THR A 510 -5.44 7.76 -22.36
N MET A 511 -6.44 8.27 -23.09
CA MET A 511 -7.82 8.43 -22.62
C MET A 511 -8.78 7.64 -23.52
N LYS A 512 -9.67 6.86 -22.91
CA LYS A 512 -10.77 6.14 -23.57
C LYS A 512 -11.86 7.13 -23.99
N ASP A 513 -12.67 6.75 -24.98
CA ASP A 513 -13.69 7.67 -25.51
C ASP A 513 -14.78 8.02 -24.51
N ASP A 514 -15.09 7.14 -23.55
CA ASP A 514 -16.03 7.44 -22.46
C ASP A 514 -15.42 8.40 -21.43
N GLU A 515 -14.13 8.28 -21.15
CA GLU A 515 -13.42 9.20 -20.24
C GLU A 515 -13.31 10.60 -20.85
N LYS A 516 -13.18 10.71 -22.17
CA LYS A 516 -13.19 12.01 -22.88
C LYS A 516 -14.54 12.74 -22.78
N LYS A 517 -15.62 12.02 -22.45
CA LYS A 517 -16.96 12.62 -22.24
C LYS A 517 -17.12 13.22 -20.84
N LEU A 518 -16.27 12.86 -19.88
CA LEU A 518 -16.27 13.45 -18.54
C LEU A 518 -16.07 14.97 -18.60
N MET A 519 -16.55 15.66 -17.58
CA MET A 519 -16.56 17.13 -17.51
C MET A 519 -16.08 17.62 -16.14
N HIS A 520 -15.48 18.81 -16.09
CA HIS A 520 -15.11 19.50 -14.86
C HIS A 520 -14.31 18.61 -13.88
N GLU A 521 -14.77 18.48 -12.63
CA GLU A 521 -14.09 17.74 -11.55
C GLU A 521 -13.88 16.26 -11.88
N GLU A 522 -14.83 15.60 -12.55
CA GLU A 522 -14.68 14.19 -12.94
C GLU A 522 -13.57 14.00 -13.97
N LEU A 523 -13.44 14.95 -14.90
CA LEU A 523 -12.37 14.96 -15.90
C LEU A 523 -11.01 15.24 -15.24
N VAL A 524 -10.94 16.22 -14.32
CA VAL A 524 -9.74 16.49 -13.52
C VAL A 524 -9.30 15.23 -12.79
N LYS A 525 -10.23 14.59 -12.08
CA LYS A 525 -9.97 13.36 -11.33
C LYS A 525 -9.39 12.28 -12.23
N CYS A 526 -10.04 11.99 -13.36
CA CYS A 526 -9.60 10.94 -14.29
C CYS A 526 -8.20 11.23 -14.86
N VAL A 527 -7.96 12.45 -15.33
CA VAL A 527 -6.67 12.86 -15.92
C VAL A 527 -5.55 12.78 -14.88
N MET A 528 -5.78 13.34 -13.70
CA MET A 528 -4.76 13.40 -12.65
C MET A 528 -4.44 12.02 -12.05
N GLN A 529 -5.44 11.15 -11.91
CA GLN A 529 -5.22 9.76 -11.47
C GLN A 529 -4.38 8.96 -12.45
N LYS A 530 -4.48 9.23 -13.76
CA LYS A 530 -3.62 8.60 -14.77
C LYS A 530 -2.22 9.17 -14.80
N TRP A 531 -2.09 10.48 -14.60
CA TRP A 531 -0.78 11.14 -14.64
C TRP A 531 0.05 10.85 -13.39
N PHE A 532 -0.55 11.04 -12.21
CA PHE A 532 0.09 10.88 -10.91
C PHE A 532 -0.81 10.07 -9.95
N PRO A 533 -0.97 8.75 -10.17
CA PRO A 533 -1.77 7.91 -9.29
C PRO A 533 -1.24 7.98 -7.85
N ALA A 534 -2.10 8.33 -6.88
CA ALA A 534 -1.67 8.54 -5.50
C ALA A 534 -0.96 7.32 -4.90
N ALA A 535 -1.51 6.13 -5.15
CA ALA A 535 -0.96 4.88 -4.65
C ALA A 535 0.50 4.65 -5.09
N LYS A 536 0.81 4.89 -6.37
CA LYS A 536 2.15 4.65 -6.90
C LYS A 536 3.20 5.53 -6.23
N SER A 537 2.92 6.83 -6.12
CA SER A 537 3.85 7.82 -5.57
C SER A 537 4.04 7.62 -4.06
N VAL A 538 2.93 7.43 -3.32
CA VAL A 538 2.97 7.26 -1.86
C VAL A 538 3.59 5.92 -1.47
N TYR A 539 3.24 4.81 -2.13
CA TYR A 539 3.89 3.51 -1.84
C TYR A 539 5.39 3.55 -2.11
N LYS A 540 5.81 4.21 -3.20
CA LYS A 540 7.23 4.37 -3.48
C LYS A 540 7.93 5.18 -2.38
N MET A 541 7.36 6.31 -1.96
CA MET A 541 7.88 7.11 -0.85
C MET A 541 8.01 6.29 0.44
N MET A 542 7.01 5.46 0.76
CA MET A 542 7.05 4.58 1.94
C MET A 542 8.18 3.55 1.85
N ILE A 543 8.40 2.93 0.69
CA ILE A 543 9.44 1.91 0.51
C ILE A 543 10.83 2.53 0.62
N ASP A 544 11.02 3.69 -0.01
CA ASP A 544 12.32 4.35 -0.14
C ASP A 544 12.76 5.01 1.19
N HIS A 545 11.82 5.59 1.96
CA HIS A 545 12.15 6.40 3.13
C HIS A 545 11.79 5.78 4.48
N LEU A 546 10.82 4.86 4.56
CA LEU A 546 10.47 4.23 5.83
C LEU A 546 11.33 2.98 6.09
N PRO A 547 11.77 2.74 7.34
CA PRO A 547 12.62 1.62 7.67
C PRO A 547 11.86 0.29 7.63
N SER A 548 12.59 -0.79 7.37
CA SER A 548 12.09 -2.14 7.60
C SER A 548 12.10 -2.46 9.11
N PRO A 549 11.29 -3.43 9.57
CA PRO A 549 11.34 -3.95 10.95
C PRO A 549 12.74 -4.37 11.42
N GLU A 550 13.56 -4.91 10.52
CA GLU A 550 14.94 -5.32 10.81
C GLU A 550 15.84 -4.10 11.09
N THR A 551 15.58 -2.98 10.41
CA THR A 551 16.32 -1.73 10.63
C THR A 551 15.81 -1.01 11.88
N ALA A 552 14.48 -0.89 12.01
CA ALA A 552 13.83 -0.11 13.05
C ALA A 552 14.10 -0.66 14.46
N GLN A 553 14.01 -1.98 14.63
CA GLN A 553 14.15 -2.59 15.95
C GLN A 553 15.54 -2.38 16.58
N LYS A 554 16.58 -2.12 15.77
CA LYS A 554 17.95 -1.87 16.26
C LYS A 554 18.05 -0.67 17.18
N TYR A 555 17.34 0.41 16.86
CA TYR A 555 17.35 1.65 17.62
C TYR A 555 16.10 1.81 18.50
N ARG A 556 15.03 1.04 18.24
CA ARG A 556 13.79 1.08 19.04
C ARG A 556 13.79 0.17 20.27
N VAL A 557 14.56 -0.93 20.26
CA VAL A 557 14.56 -1.91 21.36
C VAL A 557 14.77 -1.28 22.74
N GLY A 558 15.62 -0.25 22.83
CA GLY A 558 15.91 0.48 24.07
C GLY A 558 14.72 1.22 24.67
N ASN A 559 13.77 1.64 23.84
CA ASN A 559 12.54 2.31 24.27
C ASN A 559 11.37 1.34 24.48
N LEU A 560 11.44 0.15 23.87
CA LEU A 560 10.36 -0.82 23.88
C LEU A 560 10.48 -1.83 25.03
N TYR A 561 11.67 -2.30 25.37
CA TYR A 561 11.83 -3.45 26.27
C TYR A 561 12.22 -3.05 27.70
N ASN A 562 11.51 -3.55 28.72
CA ASN A 562 11.79 -3.21 30.13
C ASN A 562 13.02 -3.93 30.70
N GLY A 563 13.45 -5.01 30.06
CA GLY A 563 14.52 -5.87 30.56
C GLY A 563 15.92 -5.38 30.22
N SER A 564 16.91 -6.19 30.54
CA SER A 564 18.31 -5.88 30.20
C SER A 564 18.52 -5.97 28.69
N LEU A 565 19.15 -4.96 28.09
CA LEU A 565 19.47 -4.96 26.66
C LEU A 565 20.49 -6.04 26.25
N ASP A 566 21.16 -6.66 27.22
CA ASP A 566 22.12 -7.74 27.00
C ASP A 566 21.49 -9.14 27.01
N ASP A 567 20.21 -9.25 27.41
CA ASP A 567 19.53 -10.54 27.47
C ASP A 567 19.14 -11.08 26.08
N ILE A 568 18.71 -12.34 26.07
CA ILE A 568 18.37 -13.04 24.82
C ILE A 568 17.15 -12.44 24.12
N TYR A 569 16.24 -11.82 24.87
CA TYR A 569 14.98 -11.27 24.35
C TYR A 569 15.23 -9.93 23.67
N ALA A 570 15.98 -9.04 24.34
CA ALA A 570 16.40 -7.77 23.77
C ALA A 570 17.25 -7.98 22.51
N LYS A 571 18.18 -8.94 22.53
CA LYS A 571 18.97 -9.31 21.33
C LYS A 571 18.08 -9.82 20.20
N ALA A 572 17.14 -10.71 20.49
CA ALA A 572 16.22 -11.24 19.49
C ALA A 572 15.29 -10.18 18.89
N ILE A 573 14.79 -9.24 19.71
CA ILE A 573 14.03 -8.07 19.24
C ILE A 573 14.94 -7.21 18.36
N LYS A 574 16.13 -6.84 18.85
CA LYS A 574 17.08 -5.97 18.14
C LYS A 574 17.45 -6.50 16.75
N GLU A 575 17.60 -7.81 16.62
CA GLU A 575 17.95 -8.49 15.35
C GLU A 575 16.72 -8.85 14.50
N CYS A 576 15.51 -8.67 15.04
CA CYS A 576 14.27 -9.16 14.47
C CYS A 576 14.44 -10.64 14.07
N ASP A 577 14.85 -11.46 15.04
CA ASP A 577 15.24 -12.86 14.81
C ASP A 577 14.02 -13.79 14.77
N PRO A 578 13.70 -14.43 13.63
CA PRO A 578 12.56 -15.34 13.52
C PRO A 578 12.76 -16.66 14.27
N GLU A 579 14.00 -17.04 14.60
CA GLU A 579 14.32 -18.25 15.35
C GLU A 579 14.59 -17.98 16.84
N GLY A 580 14.53 -16.70 17.24
CA GLY A 580 14.65 -16.26 18.62
C GLY A 580 13.42 -16.58 19.48
N PRO A 581 13.48 -16.32 20.80
CA PRO A 581 12.32 -16.44 21.68
C PRO A 581 11.17 -15.54 21.18
N LEU A 582 9.94 -16.06 21.23
CA LEU A 582 8.77 -15.27 20.84
C LEU A 582 8.65 -14.05 21.76
N MET A 583 8.59 -12.88 21.14
CA MET A 583 8.22 -11.63 21.79
C MET A 583 7.11 -10.99 20.97
N PHE A 584 5.86 -11.19 21.39
CA PHE A 584 4.69 -10.60 20.78
C PHE A 584 4.13 -9.49 21.67
N TYR A 585 3.73 -8.36 21.10
CA TYR A 585 3.06 -7.31 21.85
C TYR A 585 1.64 -7.11 21.31
N VAL A 586 0.66 -7.29 22.18
CA VAL A 586 -0.75 -6.98 21.92
C VAL A 586 -0.97 -5.50 22.20
N SER A 587 -1.26 -4.72 21.16
CA SER A 587 -1.51 -3.29 21.29
C SER A 587 -2.98 -2.97 21.57
N LYS A 588 -3.89 -3.77 21.04
CA LYS A 588 -5.34 -3.55 21.17
C LYS A 588 -6.13 -4.84 21.02
N MET A 589 -7.31 -4.89 21.66
CA MET A 589 -8.32 -5.91 21.43
C MET A 589 -9.32 -5.45 20.36
N ILE A 590 -9.45 -6.19 19.27
CA ILE A 590 -10.37 -5.90 18.17
C ILE A 590 -11.61 -6.80 18.29
N PRO A 591 -12.84 -6.28 18.25
CA PRO A 591 -14.04 -7.11 18.33
C PRO A 591 -14.14 -8.04 17.12
N ALA A 592 -14.39 -9.33 17.37
CA ALA A 592 -14.61 -10.32 16.32
C ALA A 592 -16.09 -10.35 15.87
N SER A 593 -16.31 -10.67 14.60
CA SER A 593 -17.64 -10.78 14.00
C SER A 593 -18.42 -11.95 14.62
N GLY A 594 -19.26 -11.67 15.63
CA GLY A 594 -20.43 -12.50 15.93
C GLY A 594 -20.69 -13.00 17.35
N LYS A 595 -19.81 -12.85 18.36
CA LYS A 595 -20.08 -13.40 19.71
C LYS A 595 -19.54 -12.60 20.92
N GLY A 596 -19.12 -11.36 20.74
CA GLY A 596 -18.47 -10.60 21.81
C GLY A 596 -17.10 -11.19 22.21
N SER A 597 -16.51 -11.99 21.32
CA SER A 597 -15.12 -12.41 21.39
C SER A 597 -14.23 -11.33 20.79
N PHE A 598 -12.97 -11.29 21.23
CA PHE A 598 -11.99 -10.34 20.73
C PHE A 598 -10.79 -11.04 20.10
N PHE A 599 -10.17 -10.37 19.15
CA PHE A 599 -8.85 -10.70 18.66
C PHE A 599 -7.81 -9.86 19.36
N ALA A 600 -6.75 -10.50 19.83
CA ALA A 600 -5.58 -9.81 20.37
C ALA A 600 -4.71 -9.34 19.20
N PHE A 601 -4.85 -8.07 18.83
CA PHE A 601 -4.18 -7.46 17.69
C PHE A 601 -2.83 -6.88 18.13
N GLY A 602 -1.78 -7.18 17.37
CA GLY A 602 -0.44 -6.83 17.78
C GLY A 602 0.64 -7.20 16.78
N ARG A 603 1.89 -7.14 17.23
CA ARG A 603 3.07 -7.38 16.41
C ARG A 603 3.98 -8.45 17.02
N VAL A 604 4.52 -9.30 16.15
CA VAL A 604 5.63 -10.20 16.48
C VAL A 604 6.93 -9.40 16.36
N PHE A 605 7.61 -9.11 17.47
CA PHE A 605 8.92 -8.43 17.47
C PHE A 605 10.08 -9.41 17.29
N ALA A 606 9.99 -10.58 17.92
CA ALA A 606 10.96 -11.68 17.78
C ALA A 606 10.25 -13.04 17.75
N GLY A 607 10.90 -14.04 17.16
CA GLY A 607 10.40 -15.40 17.00
C GLY A 607 9.28 -15.54 15.97
N LYS A 608 8.51 -16.62 16.12
CA LYS A 608 7.33 -16.95 15.30
C LYS A 608 6.15 -17.29 16.20
N VAL A 609 4.97 -16.82 15.82
CA VAL A 609 3.70 -17.25 16.43
C VAL A 609 2.99 -18.19 15.47
N SER A 610 2.39 -19.27 15.97
CA SER A 610 1.64 -20.21 15.17
C SER A 610 0.36 -20.63 15.87
N THR A 611 -0.61 -21.09 15.09
CA THR A 611 -1.82 -21.72 15.62
C THR A 611 -1.43 -22.96 16.45
N GLY A 612 -2.00 -23.08 17.65
CA GLY A 612 -1.69 -24.13 18.62
C GLY A 612 -0.43 -23.88 19.47
N LEU A 613 0.27 -22.76 19.30
CA LEU A 613 1.43 -22.42 20.12
C LEU A 613 1.00 -22.07 21.55
N LYS A 614 1.68 -22.68 22.54
CA LYS A 614 1.55 -22.28 23.94
C LYS A 614 2.36 -21.02 24.20
N VAL A 615 1.70 -20.02 24.74
CA VAL A 615 2.28 -18.71 25.06
C VAL A 615 2.00 -18.34 26.51
N ARG A 616 3.00 -17.75 27.14
CA ARG A 616 2.90 -17.10 28.43
C ARG A 616 2.48 -15.65 28.20
N ILE A 617 1.42 -15.24 28.87
CA ILE A 617 0.86 -13.90 28.84
C ILE A 617 1.45 -13.10 30.00
N MET A 618 2.03 -11.94 29.70
CA MET A 618 2.55 -10.97 30.66
C MET A 618 1.69 -9.71 30.56
N GLY A 619 0.66 -9.65 31.41
CA GLY A 619 -0.21 -8.47 31.54
C GLY A 619 0.40 -7.40 32.45
N SER A 620 -0.33 -6.29 32.59
CA SER A 620 0.03 -5.16 33.46
C SER A 620 0.24 -5.54 34.94
N ASP A 621 -0.43 -6.59 35.42
CA ASP A 621 -0.36 -7.06 36.81
C ASP A 621 0.66 -8.19 37.03
N TYR A 622 1.52 -8.47 36.04
CA TYR A 622 2.59 -9.49 36.09
C TYR A 622 2.12 -10.92 36.46
N HIS A 623 0.84 -11.24 36.30
CA HIS A 623 0.36 -12.61 36.44
C HIS A 623 0.69 -13.42 35.19
N HIS A 624 1.60 -14.38 35.33
CA HIS A 624 1.98 -15.28 34.25
C HIS A 624 0.93 -16.38 34.05
N LEU A 625 0.14 -16.24 32.98
CA LEU A 625 -0.80 -17.27 32.54
C LEU A 625 -0.24 -17.96 31.30
N SER A 626 -0.34 -19.29 31.21
CA SER A 626 0.12 -20.06 30.06
C SER A 626 -1.08 -20.58 29.29
N GLU A 627 -1.28 -20.08 28.08
CA GLU A 627 -2.46 -20.33 27.27
C GLU A 627 -2.08 -20.69 25.84
N THR A 628 -3.03 -21.23 25.08
CA THR A 628 -2.78 -21.68 23.71
C THR A 628 -3.40 -20.73 22.71
N VAL A 629 -2.64 -20.33 21.68
CA VAL A 629 -3.16 -19.54 20.57
C VAL A 629 -4.08 -20.43 19.72
N GLU A 630 -5.36 -20.11 19.64
CA GLU A 630 -6.36 -20.90 18.89
C GLU A 630 -6.30 -20.65 17.37
N GLY A 631 -5.79 -19.49 16.96
CA GLY A 631 -5.68 -19.12 15.55
C GLY A 631 -4.87 -17.85 15.33
N THR A 632 -4.28 -17.73 14.14
CA THR A 632 -3.55 -16.55 13.67
C THR A 632 -4.22 -15.98 12.42
N VAL A 633 -4.60 -14.71 12.47
CA VAL A 633 -5.43 -14.03 11.46
C VAL A 633 -4.75 -12.76 10.98
N ILE A 634 -4.69 -12.58 9.66
CA ILE A 634 -4.27 -11.34 9.02
C ILE A 634 -5.51 -10.51 8.69
N CYS A 635 -5.49 -9.25 9.10
CA CYS A 635 -6.55 -8.29 8.76
C CYS A 635 -6.28 -7.68 7.38
N MET A 636 -7.18 -7.90 6.43
CA MET A 636 -7.20 -7.29 5.10
C MET A 636 -8.43 -6.40 4.94
N GLY A 637 -8.57 -5.42 5.83
CA GLY A 637 -9.77 -4.59 5.92
C GLY A 637 -10.96 -5.37 6.48
N THR A 638 -12.00 -5.57 5.68
CA THR A 638 -13.19 -6.36 6.06
C THR A 638 -12.95 -7.86 6.01
N GLU A 639 -12.03 -8.30 5.16
CA GLU A 639 -11.67 -9.70 5.00
C GLU A 639 -10.63 -10.09 6.06
N GLN A 640 -10.82 -11.28 6.64
CA GLN A 640 -9.91 -11.87 7.62
C GLN A 640 -9.41 -13.18 7.05
N GLU A 641 -8.10 -13.29 6.90
CA GLU A 641 -7.46 -14.48 6.35
C GLU A 641 -6.70 -15.21 7.44
N THR A 642 -6.97 -16.50 7.58
CA THR A 642 -6.25 -17.34 8.55
C THR A 642 -4.94 -17.80 7.96
N VAL A 643 -3.86 -17.66 8.72
CA VAL A 643 -2.54 -18.19 8.38
C VAL A 643 -2.11 -19.18 9.45
N GLN A 644 -1.18 -20.09 9.13
CA GLN A 644 -0.72 -21.10 10.08
C GLN A 644 0.29 -20.53 11.08
N ASP A 645 1.22 -19.72 10.59
CA ASP A 645 2.28 -19.10 11.37
C ASP A 645 2.66 -17.72 10.81
N VAL A 646 3.18 -16.86 11.69
CA VAL A 646 3.60 -15.50 11.36
C VAL A 646 4.96 -15.21 12.02
N PRO A 647 5.99 -14.87 11.24
CA PRO A 647 7.31 -14.52 11.76
C PRO A 647 7.40 -13.08 12.24
N CYS A 648 8.45 -12.80 13.01
CA CYS A 648 8.81 -11.47 13.49
C CYS A 648 8.85 -10.40 12.38
N GLY A 649 8.49 -9.18 12.75
CA GLY A 649 8.35 -8.03 11.86
C GLY A 649 6.94 -7.80 11.34
N ASN A 650 6.05 -8.77 11.48
CA ASN A 650 4.67 -8.71 10.98
C ASN A 650 3.65 -8.36 12.07
N ILE A 651 2.54 -7.77 11.62
CA ILE A 651 1.36 -7.45 12.42
C ILE A 651 0.31 -8.54 12.19
N VAL A 652 -0.30 -9.05 13.25
CA VAL A 652 -1.27 -10.17 13.19
C VAL A 652 -2.26 -10.08 14.35
N ALA A 653 -3.46 -10.59 14.13
CA ALA A 653 -4.49 -10.81 15.14
C ALA A 653 -4.46 -12.26 15.65
N LEU A 654 -4.46 -12.44 16.97
CA LEU A 654 -4.50 -13.76 17.62
C LEU A 654 -5.90 -14.07 18.16
N VAL A 655 -6.32 -15.32 18.02
CA VAL A 655 -7.62 -15.84 18.48
C VAL A 655 -7.42 -16.68 19.75
N GLY A 656 -8.39 -16.63 20.67
CA GLY A 656 -8.43 -17.47 21.87
C GLY A 656 -7.79 -16.88 23.13
N LEU A 657 -7.32 -15.63 23.09
CA LEU A 657 -6.64 -14.97 24.21
C LEU A 657 -7.49 -13.90 24.91
N ASP A 658 -8.74 -13.70 24.50
CA ASP A 658 -9.61 -12.61 24.92
C ASP A 658 -10.06 -12.68 26.39
N GLN A 659 -10.10 -13.88 26.97
CA GLN A 659 -10.45 -14.07 28.38
C GLN A 659 -9.32 -13.62 29.32
N PHE A 660 -8.08 -13.64 28.86
CA PHE A 660 -6.88 -13.45 29.68
C PHE A 660 -6.26 -12.07 29.52
N ILE A 661 -6.51 -11.41 28.39
CA ILE A 661 -5.99 -10.08 28.09
C ILE A 661 -7.10 -9.05 28.32
N THR A 662 -6.77 -8.00 29.06
CA THR A 662 -7.66 -6.86 29.30
C THR A 662 -7.51 -5.83 28.18
N LYS A 663 -6.39 -5.10 28.13
CA LYS A 663 -6.12 -4.04 27.15
C LYS A 663 -4.90 -4.32 26.28
N SER A 664 -3.77 -4.59 26.93
CA SER A 664 -2.49 -4.90 26.28
C SER A 664 -1.75 -5.98 27.07
N ALA A 665 -0.85 -6.69 26.39
CA ALA A 665 -0.03 -7.73 27.00
C ALA A 665 1.20 -8.02 26.13
N THR A 666 2.27 -8.50 26.77
CA THR A 666 3.40 -9.11 26.06
C THR A 666 3.29 -10.62 26.14
N LEU A 667 3.46 -11.32 25.03
CA LEU A 667 3.41 -12.79 24.97
C LEU A 667 4.79 -13.37 24.63
N THR A 668 5.14 -14.47 25.28
CA THR A 668 6.37 -15.22 24.99
C THR A 668 6.16 -16.72 25.06
N ASN A 669 6.92 -17.52 24.32
CA ASN A 669 6.86 -18.97 24.35
C ASN A 669 7.92 -19.61 25.27
N HIS A 670 8.70 -18.80 25.99
CA HIS A 670 9.82 -19.25 26.79
C HIS A 670 9.54 -19.17 28.30
N ASP A 671 10.10 -20.09 29.08
CA ASP A 671 9.75 -20.27 30.49
C ASP A 671 10.49 -19.34 31.48
N SER A 672 11.50 -18.60 31.03
CA SER A 672 12.39 -17.78 31.87
C SER A 672 11.91 -16.33 32.09
N VAL A 673 12.74 -15.56 32.80
CA VAL A 673 12.61 -14.16 33.29
C VAL A 673 12.50 -13.13 32.15
N ALA A 674 11.61 -13.35 31.18
CA ALA A 674 11.30 -12.37 30.16
C ALA A 674 10.68 -11.15 30.84
N SER A 675 11.24 -9.98 30.59
CA SER A 675 10.57 -8.72 30.93
C SER A 675 9.51 -8.40 29.88
N PRO A 676 8.41 -7.74 30.24
CA PRO A 676 7.43 -7.28 29.26
C PRO A 676 7.98 -6.11 28.43
N ILE A 677 7.38 -5.89 27.27
CA ILE A 677 7.51 -4.63 26.54
C ILE A 677 6.79 -3.53 27.35
N HIS A 678 7.33 -2.32 27.36
CA HIS A 678 6.77 -1.16 28.06
C HIS A 678 5.27 -1.03 27.75
N ASN A 679 4.46 -0.74 28.77
CA ASN A 679 3.09 -0.32 28.52
C ASN A 679 3.08 1.04 27.80
N MET A 680 2.00 1.29 27.05
CA MET A 680 1.81 2.59 26.41
C MET A 680 1.64 3.66 27.47
N LYS A 681 2.37 4.77 27.31
CA LYS A 681 2.14 5.99 28.07
C LYS A 681 1.20 6.86 27.25
N PHE A 682 -0.02 7.01 27.73
CA PHE A 682 -0.98 7.88 27.07
C PHE A 682 -0.69 9.33 27.46
N THR A 683 -0.74 10.21 26.46
CA THR A 683 -0.54 11.65 26.66
C THR A 683 -1.75 12.33 27.29
N VAL A 684 -2.91 11.67 27.23
CA VAL A 684 -4.19 12.17 27.74
C VAL A 684 -4.69 11.30 28.89
N SER A 685 -5.39 11.91 29.84
CA SER A 685 -6.06 11.21 30.94
C SER A 685 -7.59 11.23 30.78
N PRO A 686 -8.32 10.26 31.35
CA PRO A 686 -9.77 10.33 31.40
C PRO A 686 -10.21 11.41 32.40
N VAL A 687 -10.54 12.61 31.90
CA VAL A 687 -10.87 13.79 32.71
C VAL A 687 -12.38 14.00 32.92
N MET A 688 -13.22 13.34 32.12
CA MET A 688 -14.68 13.40 32.20
C MET A 688 -15.26 12.04 32.55
N ARG A 689 -16.42 12.02 33.22
CA ARG A 689 -17.19 10.80 33.48
C ARG A 689 -18.69 11.01 33.35
N VAL A 690 -19.42 9.93 33.08
CA VAL A 690 -20.90 9.88 33.08
C VAL A 690 -21.38 8.73 33.94
N CYS A 691 -22.48 8.93 34.67
CA CYS A 691 -23.16 7.87 35.40
C CYS A 691 -24.09 7.11 34.44
N ILE A 692 -24.03 5.79 34.53
CA ILE A 692 -24.76 4.85 33.70
C ILE A 692 -25.71 4.03 34.58
N LYS A 693 -27.00 4.14 34.29
CA LYS A 693 -28.07 3.43 35.01
C LYS A 693 -28.83 2.54 34.04
N CYS A 694 -29.32 1.42 34.58
CA CYS A 694 -30.19 0.51 33.87
C CYS A 694 -31.21 -0.10 34.83
N ASN A 695 -32.25 -0.72 34.26
CA ASN A 695 -33.22 -1.48 35.01
C ASN A 695 -32.55 -2.63 35.78
N SER A 696 -33.07 -2.93 36.98
CA SER A 696 -32.51 -3.97 37.86
C SER A 696 -32.39 -5.35 37.20
N SER A 697 -33.26 -5.67 36.23
CA SER A 697 -33.23 -6.89 35.42
C SER A 697 -32.02 -7.01 34.50
N ASP A 698 -31.46 -5.88 34.06
CA ASP A 698 -30.45 -5.83 33.00
C ASP A 698 -29.03 -5.53 33.51
N ARG A 699 -28.85 -5.38 34.83
CA ARG A 699 -27.54 -5.13 35.47
C ARG A 699 -26.46 -6.12 35.08
N ALA A 700 -26.80 -7.40 34.95
CA ALA A 700 -25.84 -8.43 34.50
C ALA A 700 -25.39 -8.22 33.04
N LYS A 701 -26.31 -7.79 32.16
CA LYS A 701 -25.97 -7.47 30.76
C LYS A 701 -25.16 -6.19 30.67
N LEU A 702 -25.51 -5.17 31.45
CA LEU A 702 -24.76 -3.91 31.54
C LEU A 702 -23.33 -4.17 32.00
N ARG A 703 -23.14 -4.93 33.09
CA ARG A 703 -21.80 -5.27 33.59
C ARG A 703 -20.97 -5.99 32.53
N LYS A 704 -21.58 -6.97 31.83
CA LYS A 704 -20.92 -7.62 30.70
C LYS A 704 -20.57 -6.62 29.59
N GLY A 705 -21.46 -5.71 29.25
CA GLY A 705 -21.20 -4.65 28.27
C GLY A 705 -20.06 -3.73 28.67
N LEU A 706 -19.99 -3.34 29.95
CA LEU A 706 -18.91 -2.52 30.51
C LEU A 706 -17.57 -3.26 30.44
N ASP A 707 -17.53 -4.55 30.76
CA ASP A 707 -16.32 -5.38 30.64
C ASP A 707 -15.84 -5.46 29.18
N LEU A 708 -16.76 -5.59 28.21
CA LEU A 708 -16.41 -5.61 26.78
C LEU A 708 -15.93 -4.24 26.30
N LEU A 709 -16.55 -3.15 26.78
CA LEU A 709 -16.14 -1.78 26.47
C LEU A 709 -14.72 -1.50 26.99
N TYR A 710 -14.46 -1.83 28.25
CA TYR A 710 -13.15 -1.65 28.89
C TYR A 710 -12.04 -2.42 28.16
N LYS A 711 -12.36 -3.57 27.56
CA LYS A 711 -11.41 -4.32 26.73
C LYS A 711 -11.21 -3.69 25.35
N SER A 712 -12.29 -3.21 24.72
CA SER A 712 -12.21 -2.65 23.36
C SER A 712 -11.51 -1.29 23.30
N ASP A 713 -11.65 -0.49 24.36
CA ASP A 713 -11.20 0.90 24.39
C ASP A 713 -10.04 1.07 25.39
N LEU A 714 -8.93 1.63 24.92
CA LEU A 714 -7.72 1.76 25.71
C LEU A 714 -7.84 2.83 26.81
N MET A 715 -8.66 3.87 26.61
CA MET A 715 -8.84 4.99 27.53
C MET A 715 -10.08 4.88 28.40
N ALA A 716 -11.10 4.16 27.96
CA ALA A 716 -12.28 3.98 28.79
C ALA A 716 -11.90 3.31 30.12
N GLU A 717 -12.33 3.95 31.20
CA GLU A 717 -12.31 3.39 32.54
C GLU A 717 -13.74 3.31 33.05
N TYR A 718 -14.03 2.31 33.88
CA TYR A 718 -15.31 2.28 34.57
C TYR A 718 -15.13 1.96 36.04
N THR A 719 -15.94 2.59 36.87
CA THR A 719 -15.99 2.35 38.31
C THR A 719 -17.41 2.03 38.72
N THR A 720 -17.55 1.31 39.83
CA THR A 720 -18.85 1.02 40.43
C THR A 720 -18.81 1.48 41.86
N THR A 721 -19.74 2.36 42.23
CA THR A 721 -19.85 2.86 43.60
C THR A 721 -20.50 1.81 44.51
N GLU A 722 -20.35 2.00 45.82
CA GLU A 722 -21.04 1.18 46.82
C GLU A 722 -22.57 1.25 46.71
N SER A 723 -23.11 2.36 46.19
CA SER A 723 -24.53 2.53 45.86
C SER A 723 -25.00 1.69 44.67
N GLY A 724 -24.07 1.06 43.94
CA GLY A 724 -24.34 0.26 42.75
C GLY A 724 -24.56 1.07 41.48
N GLU A 725 -24.09 2.33 41.46
CA GLU A 725 -24.06 3.16 40.26
C GLU A 725 -22.76 2.91 39.49
N HIS A 726 -22.84 2.88 38.17
CA HIS A 726 -21.69 2.65 37.30
C HIS A 726 -21.27 3.97 36.66
N PHE A 727 -19.99 4.30 36.70
CA PHE A 727 -19.44 5.48 36.03
C PHE A 727 -18.53 5.04 34.91
N ILE A 728 -18.63 5.69 33.75
CA ILE A 728 -17.68 5.55 32.65
C ILE A 728 -16.90 6.85 32.56
N ALA A 729 -15.58 6.74 32.54
CA ALA A 729 -14.66 7.85 32.38
C ALA A 729 -13.97 7.79 31.01
N GLY A 730 -13.71 8.96 30.43
CA GLY A 730 -13.11 9.11 29.11
C GLY A 730 -12.35 10.43 28.95
N SER A 731 -11.54 10.51 27.90
CA SER A 731 -10.68 11.67 27.55
C SER A 731 -11.44 12.94 27.15
N GLY A 732 -12.70 12.85 26.72
CA GLY A 732 -13.47 13.98 26.23
C GLY A 732 -14.93 13.64 25.95
N GLU A 733 -15.72 14.65 25.56
CA GLU A 733 -17.16 14.54 25.31
C GLU A 733 -17.46 13.58 24.16
N LEU A 734 -16.75 13.71 23.03
CA LEU A 734 -16.96 12.87 21.86
C LEU A 734 -16.54 11.42 22.14
N HIS A 735 -15.45 11.22 22.87
CA HIS A 735 -15.03 9.89 23.29
C HIS A 735 -16.09 9.22 24.18
N LEU A 736 -16.62 9.91 25.19
CA LEU A 736 -17.66 9.37 26.05
C LEU A 736 -18.95 9.04 25.28
N GLU A 737 -19.35 9.88 24.33
CA GLU A 737 -20.50 9.60 23.46
C GLU A 737 -20.29 8.29 22.67
N MET A 738 -19.08 8.08 22.14
CA MET A 738 -18.73 6.84 21.44
C MET A 738 -18.68 5.64 22.39
N CYS A 739 -18.12 5.79 23.60
CA CYS A 739 -18.12 4.75 24.61
C CYS A 739 -19.55 4.31 24.98
N VAL A 740 -20.48 5.26 25.14
CA VAL A 740 -21.89 4.98 25.42
C VAL A 740 -22.56 4.28 24.24
N LYS A 741 -22.26 4.70 23.01
CA LYS A 741 -22.77 4.05 21.79
C LYS A 741 -22.30 2.59 21.69
N ASP A 742 -21.01 2.35 21.92
CA ASP A 742 -20.41 1.01 21.94
C ASP A 742 -20.98 0.17 23.09
N LEU A 743 -21.18 0.77 24.27
CA LEU A 743 -21.80 0.09 25.41
C LEU A 743 -23.21 -0.41 25.08
N ARG A 744 -24.02 0.42 24.41
CA ARG A 744 -25.37 0.00 23.96
C ARG A 744 -25.28 -1.20 23.03
N LEU A 745 -24.34 -1.19 22.10
CA LEU A 745 -24.09 -2.30 21.18
C LEU A 745 -23.64 -3.58 21.91
N TYR A 746 -22.66 -3.48 22.81
CA TYR A 746 -22.13 -4.61 23.58
C TYR A 746 -23.13 -5.18 24.59
N SER A 747 -23.98 -4.31 25.15
CA SER A 747 -25.03 -4.70 26.09
C SER A 747 -26.28 -5.28 25.41
N ARG A 748 -26.25 -5.47 24.07
CA ARG A 748 -27.38 -5.97 23.24
C ARG A 748 -28.60 -5.05 23.28
N ASN A 749 -28.37 -3.74 23.19
CA ASN A 749 -29.41 -2.70 23.12
C ASN A 749 -30.39 -2.71 24.30
N ILE A 750 -29.87 -2.87 25.53
CA ILE A 750 -30.66 -2.53 26.71
C ILE A 750 -30.92 -1.02 26.76
N GLU A 751 -31.99 -0.63 27.44
CA GLU A 751 -32.25 0.78 27.74
C GLU A 751 -31.25 1.25 28.80
N ILE A 752 -30.48 2.29 28.46
CA ILE A 752 -29.41 2.84 29.30
C ILE A 752 -29.69 4.31 29.50
N ASP A 753 -29.89 4.68 30.77
CA ASP A 753 -29.99 6.06 31.22
C ASP A 753 -28.59 6.59 31.51
N VAL A 754 -28.25 7.72 30.90
CA VAL A 754 -26.94 8.36 31.02
C VAL A 754 -27.16 9.71 31.70
N SER A 755 -26.42 9.99 32.77
CA SER A 755 -26.46 11.31 33.43
C SER A 755 -25.75 12.38 32.60
N ASP A 756 -25.85 13.62 33.07
CA ASP A 756 -24.97 14.68 32.62
C ASP A 756 -23.50 14.34 32.94
N SER A 757 -22.59 14.93 32.16
CA SER A 757 -21.15 14.71 32.32
C SER A 757 -20.61 15.42 33.56
N GLU A 758 -19.75 14.74 34.30
CA GLU A 758 -19.04 15.24 35.48
C GLU A 758 -17.53 15.28 35.20
N VAL A 759 -16.80 16.13 35.92
CA VAL A 759 -15.34 16.30 35.79
C VAL A 759 -14.64 15.78 37.05
N PHE A 760 -13.45 15.21 36.89
CA PHE A 760 -12.60 14.83 38.03
C PHE A 760 -11.81 16.04 38.56
N TYR A 761 -12.00 16.38 39.83
CA TYR A 761 -11.18 17.33 40.56
C TYR A 761 -10.04 16.62 41.28
N ARG A 762 -8.91 17.32 41.47
CA ARG A 762 -7.80 16.85 42.31
C ARG A 762 -7.68 17.72 43.55
N GLU A 763 -7.16 17.16 44.63
CA GLU A 763 -6.83 17.90 45.85
C GLU A 763 -5.31 18.08 45.93
N THR A 764 -4.85 19.21 46.47
CA THR A 764 -3.42 19.46 46.75
C THR A 764 -3.19 19.63 48.25
N ASP A 765 -2.13 19.00 48.76
CA ASP A 765 -1.73 19.05 50.17
C ASP A 765 -1.26 20.44 50.62
N LEU A 766 -0.89 21.31 49.67
CA LEU A 766 -0.25 22.60 49.98
C LEU A 766 -1.24 23.68 50.42
N GLU A 767 -2.51 23.62 50.00
CA GLU A 767 -3.49 24.71 50.22
C GLU A 767 -4.94 24.24 50.51
N GLU A 768 -5.19 22.93 50.73
CA GLU A 768 -6.57 22.38 50.85
C GLU A 768 -7.52 22.91 49.75
N GLN A 769 -6.97 23.14 48.55
CA GLN A 769 -7.70 23.68 47.41
C GLN A 769 -7.96 22.58 46.39
N PHE A 770 -9.18 22.57 45.85
CA PHE A 770 -9.51 21.71 44.73
C PHE A 770 -8.95 22.31 43.45
N LEU A 771 -8.44 21.44 42.59
CA LEU A 771 -7.88 21.78 41.31
C LEU A 771 -8.80 21.21 40.22
N GLU A 772 -9.20 22.05 39.28
CA GLU A 772 -9.97 21.65 38.11
C GLU A 772 -9.05 21.42 36.91
N PRO A 773 -9.29 20.39 36.08
CA PRO A 773 -8.53 20.19 34.87
C PRO A 773 -8.87 21.27 33.84
N VAL A 774 -7.87 21.67 33.06
CA VAL A 774 -8.03 22.65 31.99
C VAL A 774 -7.65 22.07 30.63
N TYR A 775 -8.38 22.48 29.59
CA TYR A 775 -8.05 22.21 28.21
C TYR A 775 -7.33 23.39 27.57
N LEU A 776 -6.34 23.07 26.74
CA LEU A 776 -5.92 23.96 25.69
C LEU A 776 -6.93 23.87 24.56
N VAL A 777 -7.51 25.00 24.18
CA VAL A 777 -8.39 25.10 23.02
C VAL A 777 -7.70 25.89 21.93
N GLU A 778 -7.64 25.28 20.74
CA GLU A 778 -7.30 25.99 19.50
C GLU A 778 -8.59 26.25 18.72
N PHE A 779 -8.85 27.52 18.42
CA PHE A 779 -9.89 27.94 17.49
C PHE A 779 -9.25 28.29 16.15
N GLN A 780 -9.88 27.86 15.08
CA GLN A 780 -9.50 28.24 13.72
C GLN A 780 -10.71 28.86 13.04
N ALA A 781 -10.56 30.12 12.60
CA ALA A 781 -11.68 30.87 12.05
C ALA A 781 -11.22 32.02 11.14
N PRO A 782 -12.06 32.46 10.20
CA PRO A 782 -11.80 33.68 9.46
C PRO A 782 -11.89 34.90 10.38
N LYS A 783 -11.16 35.98 10.06
CA LYS A 783 -11.15 37.23 10.86
C LYS A 783 -12.54 37.75 11.25
N ARG A 784 -13.53 37.61 10.35
CA ARG A 784 -14.92 38.03 10.57
C ARG A 784 -15.64 37.28 11.70
N ALA A 785 -15.20 36.07 12.04
CA ALA A 785 -15.81 35.22 13.06
C ALA A 785 -15.14 35.34 14.43
N LEU A 786 -14.00 36.03 14.54
CA LEU A 786 -13.27 36.23 15.80
C LEU A 786 -14.10 36.89 16.91
N PRO A 787 -14.94 37.92 16.65
CA PRO A 787 -15.76 38.52 17.70
C PRO A 787 -16.70 37.51 18.36
N ALA A 788 -17.23 36.55 17.59
CA ALA A 788 -18.07 35.49 18.12
C ALA A 788 -17.27 34.51 19.00
N ILE A 789 -16.02 34.19 18.62
CA ILE A 789 -15.11 33.35 19.43
C ILE A 789 -14.80 34.02 20.76
N TYR A 790 -14.40 35.30 20.75
CA TYR A 790 -14.10 36.02 21.99
C TYR A 790 -15.31 36.17 22.91
N HIS A 791 -16.50 36.34 22.33
CA HIS A 791 -17.73 36.33 23.10
C HIS A 791 -17.98 34.96 23.78
N ILE A 792 -17.78 33.84 23.07
CA ILE A 792 -17.89 32.49 23.65
C ILE A 792 -16.85 32.26 24.75
N LEU A 793 -15.60 32.65 24.52
CA LEU A 793 -14.53 32.49 25.50
C LEU A 793 -14.85 33.25 26.79
N ASN A 794 -15.31 34.50 26.68
CA ASN A 794 -15.69 35.29 27.85
C ASN A 794 -16.89 34.70 28.60
N GLU A 795 -17.92 34.23 27.88
CA GLU A 795 -19.07 33.55 28.49
C GLU A 795 -18.67 32.31 29.28
N ARG A 796 -17.65 31.58 28.80
CA ARG A 796 -17.17 30.33 29.37
C ARG A 796 -15.91 30.49 30.22
N LYS A 797 -15.59 31.72 30.64
CA LYS A 797 -14.43 32.06 31.50
C LYS A 797 -13.08 31.56 30.96
N GLY A 798 -12.96 31.43 29.64
CA GLY A 798 -11.72 31.01 28.98
C GLY A 798 -10.72 32.17 28.89
N THR A 799 -9.43 31.86 29.08
CA THR A 799 -8.34 32.84 29.00
C THR A 799 -7.56 32.65 27.71
N GLN A 800 -7.65 33.62 26.80
CA GLN A 800 -6.82 33.67 25.60
C GLN A 800 -5.39 34.11 25.95
N PHE A 801 -4.40 33.49 25.31
CA PHE A 801 -2.99 33.89 25.47
C PHE A 801 -2.25 34.04 24.14
N GLU A 802 -2.80 33.55 23.02
CA GLU A 802 -2.16 33.65 21.71
C GLU A 802 -3.20 33.89 20.61
N GLU A 803 -2.91 34.85 19.72
CA GLU A 803 -3.61 35.06 18.45
C GLU A 803 -2.56 35.12 17.34
N MET A 804 -2.66 34.21 16.37
CA MET A 804 -1.77 34.18 15.23
C MET A 804 -2.56 34.27 13.94
N HIS A 805 -2.27 35.31 13.16
CA HIS A 805 -2.71 35.39 11.78
C HIS A 805 -1.86 34.45 10.92
N ARG A 806 -2.51 33.53 10.20
CA ARG A 806 -1.81 32.67 9.24
C ARG A 806 -1.60 33.44 7.95
N GLU A 807 -0.37 33.93 7.74
CA GLU A 807 0.04 34.55 6.47
C GLU A 807 -0.29 33.64 5.29
N GLY A 808 -0.84 34.22 4.22
CA GLY A 808 -1.27 33.47 3.02
C GLY A 808 -2.65 32.82 3.13
N THR A 809 -3.36 32.95 4.25
CA THR A 809 -4.74 32.45 4.40
C THR A 809 -5.64 33.48 5.09
N PRO A 810 -6.98 33.44 4.88
CA PRO A 810 -7.91 34.30 5.60
C PRO A 810 -8.16 33.85 7.06
N LEU A 811 -7.51 32.77 7.50
CA LEU A 811 -7.73 32.12 8.78
C LEU A 811 -6.82 32.68 9.88
N VAL A 812 -7.36 32.68 11.10
CA VAL A 812 -6.69 33.09 12.32
C VAL A 812 -6.82 31.96 13.32
N ASN A 813 -5.68 31.61 13.94
CA ASN A 813 -5.65 30.67 15.04
C ASN A 813 -5.64 31.45 16.35
N VAL A 814 -6.56 31.11 17.24
CA VAL A 814 -6.63 31.64 18.60
C VAL A 814 -6.40 30.48 19.56
N LYS A 815 -5.42 30.61 20.45
CA LYS A 815 -5.24 29.65 21.55
C LYS A 815 -5.70 30.24 22.87
N ALA A 816 -6.46 29.44 23.60
CA ALA A 816 -6.99 29.79 24.90
C ALA A 816 -6.99 28.59 25.84
N ILE A 817 -7.05 28.86 27.13
CA ILE A 817 -7.24 27.86 28.18
C ILE A 817 -8.67 27.97 28.68
N ILE A 818 -9.35 26.84 28.85
CA ILE A 818 -10.70 26.75 29.41
C ILE A 818 -10.76 25.61 30.41
N SER A 819 -11.55 25.71 31.46
CA SER A 819 -11.77 24.55 32.32
C SER A 819 -12.55 23.46 31.59
N VAL A 820 -12.29 22.20 31.91
CA VAL A 820 -12.98 21.06 31.28
C VAL A 820 -14.50 21.19 31.45
N LYS A 821 -14.97 21.63 32.62
CA LYS A 821 -16.40 21.85 32.90
C LYS A 821 -17.02 22.89 31.96
N GLU A 822 -16.34 24.01 31.76
CA GLU A 822 -16.80 25.10 30.89
C GLU A 822 -16.62 24.77 29.39
N SER A 823 -15.96 23.65 29.06
CA SER A 823 -15.76 23.21 27.67
C SER A 823 -16.94 22.45 27.06
N PHE A 824 -17.92 22.03 27.87
CA PHE A 824 -19.02 21.17 27.40
C PHE A 824 -19.87 21.85 26.32
N GLY A 825 -20.06 21.17 25.18
CA GLY A 825 -20.77 21.73 24.03
C GLY A 825 -20.06 22.92 23.35
N LEU A 826 -18.78 23.17 23.65
CA LEU A 826 -18.03 24.29 23.05
C LEU A 826 -17.99 24.18 21.53
N SER A 827 -17.71 22.99 20.98
CA SER A 827 -17.63 22.79 19.52
C SER A 827 -18.96 23.11 18.83
N SER A 828 -20.10 22.72 19.41
CA SER A 828 -21.43 23.08 18.89
C SER A 828 -21.66 24.59 18.98
N ALA A 829 -21.39 25.21 20.13
CA ALA A 829 -21.59 26.64 20.32
C ALA A 829 -20.75 27.49 19.34
N VAL A 830 -19.51 27.06 19.06
CA VAL A 830 -18.64 27.69 18.07
C VAL A 830 -19.23 27.54 16.68
N LYS A 831 -19.63 26.33 16.27
CA LYS A 831 -20.26 26.09 14.97
C LYS A 831 -21.55 26.90 14.81
N ASP A 832 -22.39 26.95 15.83
CA ASP A 832 -23.68 27.64 15.77
C ASP A 832 -23.50 29.16 15.68
N LYS A 833 -22.70 29.78 16.58
CA LYS A 833 -22.50 31.23 16.59
C LYS A 833 -21.66 31.74 15.40
N THR A 834 -20.90 30.87 14.75
CA THR A 834 -20.08 31.24 13.57
C THR A 834 -20.66 30.75 12.25
N TYR A 835 -21.87 30.17 12.25
CA TYR A 835 -22.49 29.57 11.06
C TYR A 835 -21.59 28.53 10.37
N GLY A 836 -20.88 27.74 11.17
CA GLY A 836 -19.95 26.69 10.73
C GLY A 836 -18.62 27.19 10.19
N GLN A 837 -18.33 28.50 10.29
CA GLN A 837 -17.10 29.09 9.74
C GLN A 837 -15.89 28.93 10.65
N ALA A 838 -16.11 28.60 11.92
CA ALA A 838 -15.05 28.33 12.88
C ALA A 838 -15.11 26.88 13.37
N SER A 839 -13.94 26.34 13.69
CA SER A 839 -13.78 25.08 14.41
C SER A 839 -13.05 25.35 15.72
N SER A 840 -13.29 24.49 16.71
CA SER A 840 -12.53 24.44 17.95
C SER A 840 -12.10 23.01 18.24
N GLN A 841 -10.90 22.86 18.81
CA GLN A 841 -10.41 21.58 19.30
C GLN A 841 -9.86 21.74 20.71
N CYS A 842 -10.33 20.88 21.61
CA CYS A 842 -9.85 20.79 22.98
C CYS A 842 -8.77 19.70 23.05
N VAL A 843 -7.67 20.01 23.73
CA VAL A 843 -6.59 19.08 24.02
C VAL A 843 -6.31 19.12 25.52
N ASP A 844 -6.19 17.95 26.14
CA ASP A 844 -5.73 17.81 27.51
C ASP A 844 -4.36 18.49 27.64
N TRP A 845 -4.32 19.59 28.41
CA TRP A 845 -3.10 20.36 28.62
C TRP A 845 -2.24 19.76 29.74
N GLY A 846 -2.76 18.78 30.50
CA GLY A 846 -2.07 18.17 31.63
C GLY A 846 -1.86 19.11 32.82
N CYS A 847 -2.46 20.30 32.80
CA CYS A 847 -2.44 21.26 33.89
C CYS A 847 -3.78 21.28 34.63
N TYR A 848 -3.71 21.74 35.88
CA TYR A 848 -4.89 21.97 36.69
C TYR A 848 -4.84 23.39 37.24
N ASP A 849 -5.98 24.08 37.18
CA ASP A 849 -6.14 25.41 37.75
C ASP A 849 -6.80 25.32 39.13
N PRO A 850 -6.45 26.21 40.07
CA PRO A 850 -7.13 26.29 41.34
C PRO A 850 -8.60 26.65 41.14
N LEU A 851 -9.49 25.83 41.67
CA LEU A 851 -10.92 26.06 41.60
C LEU A 851 -11.29 27.29 42.46
N ASP A 852 -12.07 28.21 41.89
CA ASP A 852 -12.57 29.40 42.58
C ASP A 852 -13.46 28.97 43.76
N PRO A 853 -13.17 29.41 45.02
CA PRO A 853 -13.98 29.07 46.18
C PRO A 853 -15.48 29.39 46.04
N ASP A 854 -15.84 30.42 45.27
CA ASP A 854 -17.23 30.83 45.05
C ASP A 854 -18.01 29.90 44.08
N SER A 855 -17.32 28.97 43.40
CA SER A 855 -17.93 28.00 42.49
C SER A 855 -18.50 26.75 43.19
N TRP A 856 -18.37 26.67 44.52
CA TRP A 856 -18.86 25.60 45.40
C TRP A 856 -20.32 25.77 45.85
N ILE A 857 -20.86 27.00 45.77
CA ILE A 857 -22.22 27.37 46.20
C ILE A 857 -23.16 27.26 45.01
#